data_AF-K6VUL8-F1
#
_entry.id   AF-K6VUL8-F1
#
_cell.length_a   1.000
_cell.length_b   1.000
_cell.length_c   1.000
_cell.angle_alpha   90.00
_cell.angle_beta   90.00
_cell.angle_gamma   90.00
#
_symmetry.space_group_name_H-M   'P 1'
#
loop_
_entity.id
_entity.type
_entity.pdbx_description
1 polymer ?
#
loop_
_entity_poly.entity_id
_entity_poly.type
_entity_poly.pdbx_seq_one_letter_code
_entity_poly.pdbx_strand_id
1 'polypeptide(L)'
;MLTDSPPIGDKSLLETVWDLLDADTELSDNAKYVVIAALDSEQALSEQLGGGTTTQQRPEAGTVEEEPAGAFLREIRVAGFRGIGPEATLEITPYPGITVVSGRNGSGKSSFAEALEYALTGQSYRWKNKAKLWVDAWRNLHQGQPCEVRVDFTIENGPKTSIGAQWPDGADLDGAKHWSQREGEKRQDGVAALGWSTAVEIYRPILSYDEIGGLLEQEPSKLYDALDKLLALDEIQDAENRLSAEYSERRQPRKAAKDAQAALKRALPDVDDERATALAKLLRSRTPDLDAIAKLVSGTNTSEQATIAALEAIAALELPDTDTAASIAAELRDALANARTLADDAMRTAEQRSELLRRALEFRSTAGDDSVACPVCGEGVLTREWEAHARQSIANDDSQLAMYREARYQAREREQAARQLLGSLRDVAPIDGIELASLTTYREKFKAASAIPASTEDIPGHIETHLPPFVEALTALRDEAASTVADLQSVWAPIAEEALEWLALERKARQSDETVKVIEVARKWVQDNAQLLRTQRLEPISEGARAIWAQLRQESDVEISEIALEGTRTRRKAVLKGRVDGKPAGALSVMSQGELHALALACSCRGRPQPPARSGSSCSTTPSRRWTPPRSTASSMYSPISPRPGRSSSSPTTTGSHPRSGSSRSRHTSSRSPARPDRSSW
;
A
#
# COMPACT_ATOMS: atom_id res chain seq x y z
N MET A 1 13.64 -47.85 -41.78
CA MET A 1 13.64 -46.56 -41.07
C MET A 1 12.40 -46.53 -40.21
N LEU A 2 12.55 -46.77 -38.92
CA LEU A 2 11.53 -46.41 -37.94
C LEU A 2 11.79 -44.94 -37.61
N THR A 3 10.75 -44.13 -37.58
CA THR A 3 10.83 -42.76 -37.08
C THR A 3 10.84 -42.82 -35.55
N ASP A 4 11.91 -42.35 -34.93
CA ASP A 4 11.92 -42.12 -33.49
C ASP A 4 10.87 -41.05 -33.17
N SER A 5 9.84 -41.41 -32.40
CA SER A 5 8.92 -40.44 -31.83
C SER A 5 9.65 -39.64 -30.74
N PRO A 6 9.45 -38.32 -30.65
CA PRO A 6 10.05 -37.51 -29.58
C PRO A 6 9.54 -37.95 -28.18
N PRO A 7 10.29 -37.66 -27.11
CA PRO A 7 9.86 -37.96 -25.75
C PRO A 7 8.59 -37.19 -25.35
N ILE A 8 7.82 -37.77 -24.42
CA ILE A 8 6.49 -37.29 -24.06
C ILE A 8 6.59 -36.14 -23.02
N GLY A 9 6.84 -34.92 -23.48
CA GLY A 9 6.69 -33.73 -22.62
C GLY A 9 7.34 -32.39 -23.01
N ASP A 10 8.07 -32.29 -24.13
CA ASP A 10 9.09 -31.23 -24.34
C ASP A 10 8.64 -29.74 -24.36
N LYS A 11 7.35 -29.40 -24.41
CA LYS A 11 6.91 -27.98 -24.41
C LYS A 11 6.74 -27.41 -23.00
N SER A 12 7.37 -26.27 -22.76
CA SER A 12 7.18 -25.49 -21.52
C SER A 12 5.78 -24.86 -21.44
N LEU A 13 5.32 -24.52 -20.22
CA LEU A 13 4.06 -23.77 -20.07
C LEU A 13 4.14 -22.42 -20.80
N LEU A 14 5.27 -21.72 -20.64
CA LEU A 14 5.48 -20.40 -21.20
C LEU A 14 5.46 -20.44 -22.74
N GLU A 15 6.06 -21.46 -23.37
CA GLU A 15 5.95 -21.68 -24.83
C GLU A 15 4.51 -22.01 -25.27
N THR A 16 3.79 -22.85 -24.51
CA THR A 16 2.38 -23.20 -24.79
C THR A 16 1.49 -21.96 -24.70
N VAL A 17 1.75 -21.08 -23.73
CA VAL A 17 1.06 -19.79 -23.60
C VAL A 17 1.43 -18.85 -24.74
N TRP A 18 2.70 -18.76 -25.15
CA TRP A 18 3.08 -17.99 -26.35
C TRP A 18 2.36 -18.49 -27.60
N ASP A 19 2.26 -19.81 -27.83
CA ASP A 19 1.54 -20.35 -28.99
C ASP A 19 0.04 -19.99 -28.98
N LEU A 20 -0.61 -19.96 -27.81
CA LEU A 20 -2.01 -19.49 -27.70
C LEU A 20 -2.14 -17.97 -27.83
N LEU A 21 -1.19 -17.18 -27.31
CA LEU A 21 -1.18 -15.73 -27.44
C LEU A 21 -0.87 -15.28 -28.87
N ASP A 22 -0.01 -16.00 -29.59
CA ASP A 22 0.32 -15.74 -31.00
C ASP A 22 -0.83 -16.13 -31.93
N ALA A 23 -1.62 -17.15 -31.57
CA ALA A 23 -2.85 -17.52 -32.27
C ALA A 23 -4.01 -16.53 -32.04
N ASP A 24 -4.02 -15.79 -30.94
CA ASP A 24 -5.04 -14.77 -30.62
C ASP A 24 -4.74 -13.45 -31.36
N THR A 25 -5.56 -13.14 -32.36
CA THR A 25 -5.45 -11.92 -33.17
C THR A 25 -6.37 -10.78 -32.71
N GLU A 26 -7.21 -11.00 -31.69
CA GLU A 26 -8.05 -9.96 -31.09
C GLU A 26 -7.38 -9.33 -29.85
N LEU A 27 -6.49 -10.07 -29.19
CA LEU A 27 -5.71 -9.63 -28.04
C LEU A 27 -4.57 -8.68 -28.44
N SER A 28 -4.48 -7.51 -27.79
CA SER A 28 -3.40 -6.54 -28.04
C SER A 28 -2.07 -6.94 -27.40
N ASP A 29 -0.95 -6.56 -28.02
CA ASP A 29 0.40 -6.95 -27.58
C ASP A 29 0.68 -6.55 -26.12
N ASN A 30 0.25 -5.36 -25.70
CA ASN A 30 0.34 -4.92 -24.30
C ASN A 30 -0.36 -5.89 -23.32
N ALA A 31 -1.48 -6.49 -23.73
CA ALA A 31 -2.17 -7.50 -22.92
C ALA A 31 -1.45 -8.86 -22.98
N LYS A 32 -0.87 -9.24 -24.14
CA LYS A 32 -0.02 -10.45 -24.26
C LYS A 32 1.17 -10.39 -23.30
N TYR A 33 1.91 -9.27 -23.29
CA TYR A 33 3.03 -9.07 -22.37
C TYR A 33 2.60 -9.07 -20.89
N VAL A 34 1.41 -8.52 -20.57
CA VAL A 34 0.86 -8.57 -19.19
C VAL A 34 0.45 -9.99 -18.76
N VAL A 35 0.00 -10.85 -19.69
CA VAL A 35 -0.22 -12.29 -19.39
C VAL A 35 1.11 -12.99 -19.09
N ILE A 36 2.14 -12.80 -19.92
CA ILE A 36 3.46 -13.43 -19.74
C ILE A 36 4.12 -12.95 -18.43
N ALA A 37 4.14 -11.65 -18.19
CA ALA A 37 4.71 -11.07 -16.96
C ALA A 37 3.98 -11.55 -15.69
N ALA A 38 2.67 -11.82 -15.76
CA ALA A 38 1.92 -12.39 -14.65
C ALA A 38 2.25 -13.87 -14.37
N LEU A 39 2.64 -14.65 -15.38
CA LEU A 39 3.08 -16.04 -15.22
C LEU A 39 4.48 -16.11 -14.59
N ASP A 40 5.40 -15.26 -15.07
CA ASP A 40 6.74 -15.06 -14.52
C ASP A 40 6.70 -14.71 -13.02
N SER A 41 6.42 -13.45 -12.67
CA SER A 41 6.53 -13.00 -11.27
C SER A 41 5.72 -11.76 -10.96
N GLU A 42 5.41 -11.56 -9.68
CA GLU A 42 4.77 -10.34 -9.18
C GLU A 42 5.63 -9.08 -9.48
N GLN A 43 6.97 -9.22 -9.46
CA GLN A 43 7.87 -8.15 -9.87
C GLN A 43 7.78 -7.86 -11.37
N ALA A 44 7.88 -8.87 -12.24
CA ALA A 44 7.77 -8.68 -13.70
C ALA A 44 6.43 -8.04 -14.09
N LEU A 45 5.33 -8.47 -13.47
CA LEU A 45 4.01 -7.86 -13.66
C LEU A 45 3.98 -6.39 -13.23
N SER A 46 4.56 -6.07 -12.07
CA SER A 46 4.62 -4.69 -11.57
C SER A 46 5.48 -3.77 -12.46
N GLU A 47 6.62 -4.25 -12.96
CA GLU A 47 7.48 -3.53 -13.92
C GLU A 47 6.75 -3.24 -15.24
N GLN A 48 6.13 -4.27 -15.84
CA GLN A 48 5.35 -4.17 -17.08
C GLN A 48 4.16 -3.21 -16.94
N LEU A 49 3.51 -3.18 -15.78
CA LEU A 49 2.41 -2.25 -15.47
C LEU A 49 2.89 -0.88 -14.96
N GLY A 50 4.18 -0.71 -14.67
CA GLY A 50 4.80 0.54 -14.22
C GLY A 50 5.43 1.36 -15.35
N GLY A 51 5.44 0.83 -16.59
CA GLY A 51 6.13 1.45 -17.73
C GLY A 51 7.63 1.18 -17.76
N GLY A 52 8.12 0.20 -17.00
CA GLY A 52 9.48 -0.33 -17.18
C GLY A 52 9.57 -1.08 -18.50
N THR A 53 10.55 -0.74 -19.34
CA THR A 53 10.74 -1.37 -20.67
C THR A 53 11.44 -2.73 -20.57
N THR A 54 10.86 -3.64 -19.77
CA THR A 54 11.26 -5.04 -19.68
C THR A 54 10.52 -5.83 -20.77
N THR A 55 10.92 -5.65 -22.04
CA THR A 55 10.28 -6.33 -23.18
C THR A 55 10.46 -7.84 -23.06
N GLN A 56 9.45 -8.51 -22.52
CA GLN A 56 9.34 -9.98 -22.43
C GLN A 56 9.38 -10.57 -23.85
N GLN A 57 10.57 -10.98 -24.31
CA GLN A 57 10.75 -11.65 -25.59
C GLN A 57 10.38 -13.13 -25.46
N ARG A 58 9.73 -13.69 -26.49
CA ARG A 58 9.53 -15.14 -26.61
C ARG A 58 10.92 -15.81 -26.59
N PRO A 59 11.20 -16.77 -25.68
CA PRO A 59 12.48 -17.47 -25.66
C PRO A 59 12.77 -18.14 -27.01
N GLU A 60 14.03 -18.12 -27.44
CA GLU A 60 14.43 -18.86 -28.63
C GLU A 60 14.19 -20.36 -28.42
N ALA A 61 13.48 -20.98 -29.37
CA ALA A 61 13.15 -22.41 -29.35
C ALA A 61 14.43 -23.25 -29.58
N GLY A 62 15.23 -23.37 -28.51
CA GLY A 62 16.60 -23.86 -28.54
C GLY A 62 17.30 -23.86 -27.17
N THR A 63 16.74 -23.20 -26.14
CA THR A 63 17.13 -23.47 -24.74
C THR A 63 16.61 -24.84 -24.30
N VAL A 64 17.31 -25.88 -24.75
CA VAL A 64 17.22 -27.22 -24.16
C VAL A 64 17.54 -27.09 -22.67
N GLU A 65 16.61 -27.47 -21.78
CA GLU A 65 16.97 -27.73 -20.39
C GLU A 65 18.00 -28.86 -20.38
N GLU A 66 19.25 -28.58 -19.98
CA GLU A 66 20.26 -29.64 -19.84
C GLU A 66 19.73 -30.69 -18.86
N GLU A 67 19.48 -31.93 -19.32
CA GLU A 67 18.98 -33.01 -18.45
C GLU A 67 19.88 -33.09 -17.20
N PRO A 68 19.35 -32.87 -15.99
CA PRO A 68 20.18 -32.72 -14.80
C PRO A 68 20.87 -34.06 -14.49
N ALA A 69 22.20 -34.05 -14.63
CA ALA A 69 23.07 -35.23 -14.64
C ALA A 69 22.68 -36.28 -13.59
N GLY A 70 22.41 -37.52 -14.03
CA GLY A 70 21.70 -38.52 -13.25
C GLY A 70 22.36 -38.83 -11.90
N ALA A 71 21.64 -38.53 -10.82
CA ALA A 71 22.06 -38.82 -9.45
C ALA A 71 21.61 -40.22 -9.02
N PHE A 72 22.51 -41.20 -9.07
CA PHE A 72 22.24 -42.58 -8.64
C PHE A 72 22.60 -42.79 -7.18
N LEU A 73 21.59 -43.14 -6.38
CA LEU A 73 21.74 -43.51 -4.97
C LEU A 73 22.70 -44.70 -4.80
N ARG A 74 23.70 -44.55 -3.93
CA ARG A 74 24.79 -45.53 -3.72
C ARG A 74 24.87 -46.05 -2.28
N GLU A 75 24.71 -45.19 -1.29
CA GLU A 75 24.77 -45.56 0.12
C GLU A 75 23.80 -44.72 0.94
N ILE A 76 23.04 -45.33 1.84
CA ILE A 76 22.38 -44.63 2.96
C ILE A 76 23.01 -45.16 4.25
N ARG A 77 23.57 -44.25 5.06
CA ARG A 77 24.18 -44.54 6.36
C ARG A 77 23.44 -43.79 7.44
N VAL A 78 23.05 -44.50 8.51
CA VAL A 78 22.17 -43.96 9.55
C VAL A 78 22.65 -44.40 10.93
N ALA A 79 22.72 -43.47 11.88
CA ALA A 79 22.96 -43.71 13.29
C ALA A 79 21.99 -42.90 14.16
N GLY A 80 21.56 -43.46 15.29
CA GLY A 80 20.75 -42.78 16.30
C GLY A 80 19.34 -42.31 15.88
N PHE A 81 18.85 -42.73 14.72
CA PHE A 81 17.65 -42.23 14.07
C PHE A 81 16.59 -43.34 13.96
N ARG A 82 15.37 -43.05 14.46
CA ARG A 82 14.19 -43.92 14.35
C ARG A 82 14.46 -45.34 14.86
N GLY A 83 14.28 -46.37 14.03
CA GLY A 83 14.52 -47.77 14.40
C GLY A 83 16.01 -48.19 14.42
N ILE A 84 16.93 -47.28 14.10
CA ILE A 84 18.37 -47.55 13.95
C ILE A 84 19.12 -46.87 15.10
N GLY A 85 19.74 -47.66 15.98
CA GLY A 85 20.54 -47.19 17.11
C GLY A 85 22.03 -47.06 16.73
N PRO A 86 22.79 -48.17 16.72
CA PRO A 86 24.16 -48.17 16.19
C PRO A 86 24.16 -47.87 14.68
N GLU A 87 25.30 -47.39 14.16
CA GLU A 87 25.47 -47.12 12.73
C GLU A 87 25.10 -48.35 11.89
N ALA A 88 24.22 -48.14 10.91
CA ALA A 88 23.84 -49.14 9.92
C ALA A 88 23.87 -48.54 8.52
N THR A 89 24.35 -49.33 7.56
CA THR A 89 24.55 -48.92 6.18
C THR A 89 23.71 -49.79 5.25
N LEU A 90 23.04 -49.14 4.30
CA LEU A 90 22.33 -49.74 3.17
C LEU A 90 23.06 -49.37 1.88
N GLU A 91 23.90 -50.29 1.42
CA GLU A 91 24.54 -50.23 0.09
C GLU A 91 23.49 -50.49 -0.99
N ILE A 92 23.45 -49.64 -2.02
CA ILE A 92 22.61 -49.78 -3.21
C ILE A 92 23.53 -49.68 -4.43
N THR A 93 23.40 -50.59 -5.38
CA THR A 93 24.27 -50.56 -6.57
C THR A 93 23.78 -49.44 -7.51
N PRO A 94 24.59 -48.42 -7.82
CA PRO A 94 24.14 -47.23 -8.54
C PRO A 94 24.05 -47.49 -10.06
N TYR A 95 22.99 -48.19 -10.49
CA TYR A 95 22.64 -48.39 -11.90
C TYR A 95 21.12 -48.37 -12.12
N PRO A 96 20.61 -48.15 -13.35
CA PRO A 96 19.19 -48.22 -13.65
C PRO A 96 18.60 -49.63 -13.40
N GLY A 97 17.77 -49.78 -12.36
CA GLY A 97 17.15 -51.07 -12.03
C GLY A 97 16.27 -51.02 -10.78
N ILE A 98 15.66 -52.16 -10.43
CA ILE A 98 14.79 -52.31 -9.25
C ILE A 98 15.57 -52.98 -8.12
N THR A 99 15.74 -52.28 -6.99
CA THR A 99 16.38 -52.82 -5.77
C THR A 99 15.33 -53.12 -4.70
N VAL A 100 15.13 -54.40 -4.36
CA VAL A 100 14.11 -54.85 -3.40
C VAL A 100 14.71 -55.06 -2.01
N VAL A 101 14.46 -54.12 -1.09
CA VAL A 101 14.91 -54.20 0.32
C VAL A 101 13.90 -54.99 1.16
N SER A 102 14.25 -56.22 1.53
CA SER A 102 13.37 -57.14 2.30
C SER A 102 13.92 -57.47 3.69
N GLY A 103 13.01 -57.76 4.64
CA GLY A 103 13.35 -57.96 6.05
C GLY A 103 12.10 -57.94 6.94
N ARG A 104 12.23 -58.36 8.21
CA ARG A 104 11.09 -58.44 9.17
C ARG A 104 10.48 -57.06 9.48
N ASN A 105 9.29 -57.03 10.07
CA ASN A 105 8.73 -55.78 10.59
C ASN A 105 9.58 -55.30 11.79
N GLY A 106 9.73 -53.98 11.93
CA GLY A 106 10.67 -53.35 12.87
C GLY A 106 12.14 -53.35 12.42
N SER A 107 12.52 -53.98 11.30
CA SER A 107 13.93 -54.15 10.90
C SER A 107 14.59 -52.92 10.24
N GLY A 108 14.22 -51.70 10.62
CA GLY A 108 14.84 -50.46 10.12
C GLY A 108 14.57 -50.07 8.66
N LYS A 109 13.92 -50.92 7.82
CA LYS A 109 13.66 -50.65 6.39
C LYS A 109 13.06 -49.26 6.13
N SER A 110 11.95 -48.96 6.81
CA SER A 110 11.28 -47.66 6.70
C SER A 110 12.11 -46.53 7.30
N SER A 111 12.99 -46.80 8.27
CA SER A 111 13.89 -45.79 8.84
C SER A 111 14.98 -45.36 7.85
N PHE A 112 15.47 -46.24 6.97
CA PHE A 112 16.35 -45.84 5.87
C PHE A 112 15.62 -44.96 4.83
N ALA A 113 14.34 -45.25 4.53
CA ALA A 113 13.53 -44.43 3.62
C ALA A 113 13.16 -43.06 4.24
N GLU A 114 12.67 -43.04 5.49
CA GLU A 114 12.41 -41.80 6.25
C GLU A 114 13.70 -40.96 6.42
N ALA A 115 14.87 -41.60 6.54
CA ALA A 115 16.17 -40.91 6.58
C ALA A 115 16.55 -40.27 5.23
N LEU A 116 16.36 -40.97 4.11
CA LEU A 116 16.59 -40.42 2.77
C LEU A 116 15.64 -39.24 2.49
N GLU A 117 14.37 -39.35 2.86
CA GLU A 117 13.36 -38.29 2.73
C GLU A 117 13.79 -37.04 3.51
N TYR A 118 14.23 -37.22 4.75
CA TYR A 118 14.65 -36.11 5.59
C TYR A 118 15.95 -35.47 5.10
N ALA A 119 16.94 -36.25 4.67
CA ALA A 119 18.19 -35.72 4.14
C ALA A 119 17.99 -34.87 2.87
N LEU A 120 17.01 -35.24 2.01
CA LEU A 120 16.67 -34.50 0.79
C LEU A 120 15.74 -33.30 1.02
N THR A 121 14.79 -33.38 1.95
CA THR A 121 13.68 -32.39 2.04
C THR A 121 13.61 -31.60 3.34
N GLY A 122 14.38 -31.98 4.37
CA GLY A 122 14.22 -31.44 5.73
C GLY A 122 12.90 -31.82 6.41
N GLN A 123 12.10 -32.71 5.82
CA GLN A 123 10.79 -33.12 6.31
C GLN A 123 10.59 -34.64 6.14
N SER A 124 9.49 -35.15 6.71
CA SER A 124 8.95 -36.45 6.31
C SER A 124 7.43 -36.38 6.31
N TYR A 125 6.78 -37.00 5.33
CA TYR A 125 5.31 -37.09 5.23
C TYR A 125 4.67 -37.53 6.56
N ARG A 126 5.33 -38.45 7.28
CA ARG A 126 4.82 -38.99 8.55
C ARG A 126 4.75 -37.95 9.67
N TRP A 127 5.65 -36.98 9.70
CA TRP A 127 5.69 -35.94 10.72
C TRP A 127 4.83 -34.74 10.36
N LYS A 128 4.76 -34.38 9.07
CA LYS A 128 3.94 -33.28 8.56
C LYS A 128 2.44 -33.46 8.85
N ASN A 129 1.97 -34.71 8.86
CA ASN A 129 0.54 -35.06 8.85
C ASN A 129 0.04 -35.87 10.06
N LYS A 130 0.84 -36.10 11.12
CA LYS A 130 0.42 -36.89 12.30
C LYS A 130 0.76 -36.23 13.64
N ALA A 131 -0.04 -36.52 14.67
CA ALA A 131 0.00 -35.84 15.97
C ALA A 131 1.33 -35.99 16.74
N LYS A 132 1.61 -35.05 17.66
CA LYS A 132 2.86 -34.86 18.44
C LYS A 132 3.60 -36.15 18.83
N LEU A 133 2.88 -37.17 19.29
CA LEU A 133 3.40 -38.50 19.66
C LEU A 133 4.35 -39.14 18.63
N TRP A 134 4.23 -38.79 17.34
CA TRP A 134 5.10 -39.26 16.26
C TRP A 134 6.33 -38.39 16.00
N VAL A 135 6.25 -37.10 16.35
CA VAL A 135 7.39 -36.17 16.35
C VAL A 135 8.32 -36.53 17.51
N ASP A 136 7.78 -36.75 18.71
CA ASP A 136 8.54 -37.13 19.92
C ASP A 136 9.36 -38.43 19.76
N ALA A 137 9.00 -39.28 18.79
CA ALA A 137 9.61 -40.58 18.51
C ALA A 137 10.52 -40.57 17.25
N TRP A 138 11.28 -39.49 17.04
CA TRP A 138 12.20 -39.33 15.91
C TRP A 138 13.60 -39.92 16.17
N ARG A 139 14.20 -39.62 17.33
CA ARG A 139 15.53 -40.13 17.76
C ARG A 139 15.40 -41.55 18.31
N ASN A 140 16.44 -42.39 18.18
CA ASN A 140 16.38 -43.78 18.64
C ASN A 140 16.36 -43.89 20.18
N LEU A 141 15.40 -44.66 20.70
CA LEU A 141 15.16 -44.83 22.15
C LEU A 141 16.28 -45.58 22.90
N HIS A 142 17.03 -46.45 22.23
CA HIS A 142 18.04 -47.31 22.87
C HIS A 142 19.46 -46.77 22.74
N GLN A 143 19.75 -46.07 21.63
CA GLN A 143 21.02 -45.43 21.35
C GLN A 143 20.77 -44.22 20.44
N GLY A 144 20.41 -43.07 21.03
CA GLY A 144 20.10 -41.84 20.28
C GLY A 144 21.31 -40.97 19.92
N GLN A 145 22.53 -41.48 20.08
CA GLN A 145 23.81 -40.78 19.89
C GLN A 145 24.89 -41.72 19.31
N PRO A 146 25.71 -41.27 18.34
CA PRO A 146 25.50 -40.06 17.53
C PRO A 146 24.19 -40.16 16.72
N CYS A 147 23.58 -39.03 16.38
CA CYS A 147 22.40 -38.98 15.54
C CYS A 147 22.76 -38.31 14.21
N GLU A 148 22.90 -39.12 13.16
CA GLU A 148 23.34 -38.67 11.84
C GLU A 148 22.70 -39.53 10.74
N VAL A 149 22.29 -38.86 9.67
CA VAL A 149 21.96 -39.46 8.38
C VAL A 149 22.96 -38.94 7.36
N ARG A 150 23.54 -39.85 6.59
CA ARG A 150 24.36 -39.55 5.41
C ARG A 150 23.85 -40.35 4.21
N VAL A 151 23.81 -39.70 3.06
CA VAL A 151 23.44 -40.33 1.78
C VAL A 151 24.52 -39.99 0.75
N ASP A 152 25.05 -41.01 0.08
CA ASP A 152 26.01 -40.85 -1.00
C ASP A 152 25.37 -41.21 -2.35
N PHE A 153 25.66 -40.39 -3.35
CA PHE A 153 25.23 -40.52 -4.74
C PHE A 153 26.45 -40.62 -5.68
N THR A 154 26.29 -41.40 -6.75
CA THR A 154 27.12 -41.33 -7.96
C THR A 154 26.43 -40.40 -8.95
N ILE A 155 27.11 -39.36 -9.43
CA ILE A 155 26.58 -38.44 -10.44
C ILE A 155 27.11 -38.84 -11.83
N GLU A 156 26.26 -38.88 -12.85
CA GLU A 156 26.71 -39.11 -14.22
C GLU A 156 27.71 -38.02 -14.65
N ASN A 157 28.88 -38.43 -15.12
CA ASN A 157 29.98 -37.55 -15.54
C ASN A 157 30.48 -36.54 -14.48
N GLY A 158 30.06 -36.66 -13.21
CA GLY A 158 30.33 -35.71 -12.14
C GLY A 158 31.07 -36.29 -10.92
N PRO A 159 31.55 -35.44 -10.01
CA PRO A 159 32.16 -35.88 -8.75
C PRO A 159 31.13 -36.61 -7.87
N LYS A 160 31.59 -37.56 -7.04
CA LYS A 160 30.73 -38.20 -6.05
C LYS A 160 30.11 -37.13 -5.16
N THR A 161 28.81 -37.20 -4.93
CA THR A 161 28.08 -36.18 -4.15
C THR A 161 27.47 -36.83 -2.92
N SER A 162 27.61 -36.19 -1.75
CA SER A 162 27.05 -36.63 -0.48
C SER A 162 26.14 -35.56 0.09
N ILE A 163 25.06 -35.97 0.75
CA ILE A 163 24.22 -35.09 1.58
C ILE A 163 24.03 -35.72 2.95
N GLY A 164 23.52 -34.96 3.91
CA GLY A 164 23.15 -35.52 5.20
C GLY A 164 22.42 -34.54 6.12
N ALA A 165 22.02 -35.07 7.27
CA ALA A 165 21.47 -34.34 8.39
C ALA A 165 22.15 -34.83 9.66
N GLN A 166 22.71 -33.92 10.46
CA GLN A 166 23.38 -34.25 11.72
C GLN A 166 22.77 -33.43 12.86
N TRP A 167 22.44 -34.09 13.97
CA TRP A 167 21.87 -33.42 15.15
C TRP A 167 22.89 -33.33 16.27
N PRO A 168 23.07 -32.15 16.89
CA PRO A 168 23.82 -32.02 18.14
C PRO A 168 23.24 -32.90 19.26
N ASP A 169 24.05 -33.10 20.29
CA ASP A 169 23.64 -33.75 21.52
C ASP A 169 22.56 -32.92 22.23
N GLY A 170 21.46 -33.58 22.63
CA GLY A 170 20.30 -32.92 23.24
C GLY A 170 19.45 -32.06 22.31
N ALA A 171 19.77 -31.92 21.02
CA ALA A 171 18.95 -31.17 20.07
C ALA A 171 17.63 -31.89 19.75
N ASP A 172 16.55 -31.12 19.60
CA ASP A 172 15.25 -31.57 19.07
C ASP A 172 15.29 -31.79 17.55
N LEU A 173 14.19 -32.27 16.96
CA LEU A 173 14.11 -32.63 15.54
C LEU A 173 14.50 -31.46 14.62
N ASP A 174 13.99 -30.26 14.88
CA ASP A 174 14.26 -29.05 14.08
C ASP A 174 15.69 -28.51 14.28
N GLY A 175 16.46 -29.08 15.21
CA GLY A 175 17.89 -28.77 15.42
C GLY A 175 18.83 -29.48 14.43
N ALA A 176 18.31 -30.05 13.35
CA ALA A 176 19.07 -30.73 12.31
C ALA A 176 19.97 -29.75 11.52
N LYS A 177 21.26 -30.08 11.40
CA LYS A 177 22.15 -29.43 10.43
C LYS A 177 22.18 -30.23 9.14
N HIS A 178 21.41 -29.76 8.16
CA HIS A 178 21.41 -30.30 6.80
C HIS A 178 22.62 -29.80 6.03
N TRP A 179 23.27 -30.69 5.27
CA TRP A 179 24.45 -30.34 4.47
C TRP A 179 24.50 -31.11 3.16
N SER A 180 25.20 -30.54 2.18
CA SER A 180 25.60 -31.17 0.93
C SER A 180 27.11 -30.99 0.69
N GLN A 181 27.72 -31.88 -0.08
CA GLN A 181 29.14 -31.87 -0.40
C GLN A 181 29.42 -32.63 -1.70
N ARG A 182 30.07 -31.96 -2.66
CA ARG A 182 30.71 -32.62 -3.82
C ARG A 182 32.12 -33.06 -3.44
N GLU A 183 32.61 -34.15 -4.01
CA GLU A 183 33.94 -34.69 -3.75
C GLU A 183 35.04 -33.68 -4.12
N GLY A 184 35.88 -33.31 -3.14
CA GLY A 184 36.88 -32.25 -3.26
C GLY A 184 36.42 -30.87 -2.76
N GLU A 185 35.12 -30.62 -2.63
CA GLU A 185 34.57 -29.35 -2.14
C GLU A 185 34.38 -29.35 -0.60
N LYS A 186 34.15 -28.15 -0.05
CA LYS A 186 33.68 -27.98 1.34
C LYS A 186 32.20 -28.36 1.45
N ARG A 187 31.75 -28.70 2.65
CA ARG A 187 30.31 -28.81 2.95
C ARG A 187 29.63 -27.46 2.77
N GLN A 188 28.44 -27.47 2.20
CA GLN A 188 27.52 -26.33 2.07
C GLN A 188 26.21 -26.67 2.80
N ASP A 189 25.49 -25.68 3.31
CA ASP A 189 24.28 -25.91 4.09
C ASP A 189 23.08 -26.27 3.18
N GLY A 190 22.32 -27.30 3.59
CA GLY A 190 21.17 -27.83 2.84
C GLY A 190 21.52 -28.48 1.49
N VAL A 191 20.48 -28.81 0.71
CA VAL A 191 20.61 -29.37 -0.65
C VAL A 191 20.52 -28.31 -1.76
N ALA A 192 20.17 -27.07 -1.43
CA ALA A 192 19.99 -25.99 -2.41
C ALA A 192 21.29 -25.68 -3.20
N ALA A 193 22.45 -25.85 -2.56
CA ALA A 193 23.76 -25.71 -3.19
C ALA A 193 24.03 -26.71 -4.35
N LEU A 194 23.23 -27.78 -4.46
CA LEU A 194 23.29 -28.74 -5.58
C LEU A 194 22.36 -28.37 -6.74
N GLY A 195 21.54 -27.32 -6.61
CA GLY A 195 20.45 -26.99 -7.54
C GLY A 195 19.21 -27.87 -7.40
N TRP A 196 19.19 -28.79 -6.42
CA TRP A 196 18.19 -29.87 -6.36
C TRP A 196 16.83 -29.45 -5.78
N SER A 197 16.68 -28.28 -5.15
CA SER A 197 15.45 -27.89 -4.44
C SER A 197 14.19 -28.01 -5.30
N THR A 198 14.18 -27.35 -6.46
CA THR A 198 13.03 -27.35 -7.39
C THR A 198 12.76 -28.74 -7.94
N ALA A 199 13.81 -29.47 -8.32
CA ALA A 199 13.69 -30.84 -8.83
C ALA A 199 13.16 -31.83 -7.78
N VAL A 200 13.50 -31.66 -6.50
CA VAL A 200 13.03 -32.51 -5.39
C VAL A 200 11.60 -32.18 -4.98
N GLU A 201 11.11 -30.95 -5.19
CA GLU A 201 9.70 -30.61 -5.00
C GLU A 201 8.81 -31.10 -6.16
N ILE A 202 9.23 -30.91 -7.41
CA ILE A 202 8.50 -31.39 -8.60
C ILE A 202 8.55 -32.93 -8.69
N TYR A 203 9.75 -33.51 -8.71
CA TYR A 203 9.98 -34.94 -8.91
C TYR A 203 10.24 -35.64 -7.58
N ARG A 204 9.33 -35.48 -6.60
CA ARG A 204 9.53 -35.97 -5.23
C ARG A 204 9.91 -37.46 -5.22
N PRO A 205 11.17 -37.82 -4.84
CA PRO A 205 11.76 -39.12 -5.21
C PRO A 205 11.36 -40.28 -4.27
N ILE A 206 10.41 -40.05 -3.36
CA ILE A 206 9.99 -41.00 -2.33
C ILE A 206 8.48 -40.93 -2.19
N LEU A 207 7.83 -42.09 -2.32
CA LEU A 207 6.43 -42.32 -1.99
C LEU A 207 6.36 -43.20 -0.74
N SER A 208 5.61 -42.77 0.29
CA SER A 208 5.33 -43.63 1.44
C SER A 208 4.01 -44.40 1.25
N TYR A 209 3.88 -45.58 1.88
CA TYR A 209 2.66 -46.39 1.78
C TYR A 209 1.41 -45.64 2.31
N ASP A 210 1.56 -44.99 3.47
CA ASP A 210 0.55 -44.12 4.11
C ASP A 210 0.13 -42.92 3.22
N GLU A 211 0.90 -42.62 2.18
CA GLU A 211 0.71 -41.49 1.27
C GLU A 211 0.09 -41.91 -0.05
N ILE A 212 0.50 -43.05 -0.61
CA ILE A 212 -0.14 -43.63 -1.81
C ILE A 212 -1.62 -43.92 -1.54
N GLY A 213 -1.93 -44.64 -0.44
CA GLY A 213 -3.31 -44.87 -0.04
C GLY A 213 -4.04 -43.57 0.31
N GLY A 214 -3.38 -42.72 1.11
CA GLY A 214 -3.94 -41.44 1.55
C GLY A 214 -4.26 -40.46 0.42
N LEU A 215 -3.53 -40.48 -0.70
CA LEU A 215 -3.75 -39.60 -1.85
C LEU A 215 -5.02 -39.99 -2.63
N LEU A 216 -5.30 -41.29 -2.77
CA LEU A 216 -6.41 -41.81 -3.57
C LEU A 216 -7.69 -42.04 -2.76
N GLU A 217 -7.59 -42.17 -1.43
CA GLU A 217 -8.74 -42.23 -0.50
C GLU A 217 -9.27 -40.83 -0.10
N GLN A 218 -8.67 -39.75 -0.63
CA GLN A 218 -9.09 -38.36 -0.36
C GLN A 218 -10.23 -37.88 -1.26
N GLU A 219 -10.86 -36.77 -0.85
CA GLU A 219 -11.92 -36.09 -1.61
C GLU A 219 -11.43 -35.69 -3.03
N PRO A 220 -12.27 -35.78 -4.09
CA PRO A 220 -11.86 -35.48 -5.46
C PRO A 220 -11.30 -34.07 -5.69
N SER A 221 -11.61 -33.12 -4.82
CA SER A 221 -11.05 -31.77 -4.76
C SER A 221 -9.60 -31.74 -4.25
N LYS A 222 -9.23 -32.60 -3.30
CA LYS A 222 -7.85 -32.72 -2.81
C LYS A 222 -6.98 -33.54 -3.76
N LEU A 223 -7.56 -34.54 -4.43
CA LEU A 223 -6.89 -35.22 -5.54
C LEU A 223 -6.69 -34.27 -6.73
N TYR A 224 -7.63 -33.36 -7.00
CA TYR A 224 -7.40 -32.24 -7.93
C TYR A 224 -6.20 -31.41 -7.45
N ASP A 225 -6.20 -30.91 -6.21
CA ASP A 225 -5.16 -30.00 -5.71
C ASP A 225 -3.75 -30.61 -5.72
N ALA A 226 -3.65 -31.90 -5.36
CA ALA A 226 -2.40 -32.63 -5.39
C ALA A 226 -1.90 -32.88 -6.83
N LEU A 227 -2.80 -33.07 -7.81
CA LEU A 227 -2.45 -33.17 -9.22
C LEU A 227 -2.12 -31.80 -9.83
N ASP A 228 -2.89 -30.74 -9.57
CA ASP A 228 -2.62 -29.37 -10.06
C ASP A 228 -1.19 -28.96 -9.64
N LYS A 229 -0.79 -29.20 -8.37
CA LYS A 229 0.58 -28.94 -7.90
C LYS A 229 1.63 -29.92 -8.46
N LEU A 230 1.39 -31.23 -8.49
CA LEU A 230 2.37 -32.21 -9.00
C LEU A 230 2.69 -32.01 -10.49
N LEU A 231 1.83 -31.26 -11.21
CA LEU A 231 1.95 -30.94 -12.63
C LEU A 231 2.34 -29.47 -12.89
N ALA A 232 2.70 -28.71 -11.84
CA ALA A 232 3.00 -27.28 -11.88
C ALA A 232 1.90 -26.41 -12.53
N LEU A 233 0.63 -26.84 -12.46
CA LEU A 233 -0.52 -26.14 -13.02
C LEU A 233 -1.05 -25.02 -12.11
N ASP A 234 -0.50 -24.90 -10.90
CA ASP A 234 -0.68 -23.77 -10.00
C ASP A 234 -0.09 -22.46 -10.57
N GLU A 235 0.93 -22.52 -11.44
CA GLU A 235 1.47 -21.38 -12.22
C GLU A 235 0.37 -20.55 -12.90
N ILE A 236 -0.62 -21.21 -13.52
CA ILE A 236 -1.75 -20.57 -14.20
C ILE A 236 -2.70 -19.92 -13.18
N GLN A 237 -2.90 -20.56 -12.03
CA GLN A 237 -3.78 -20.06 -10.98
C GLN A 237 -3.18 -18.83 -10.29
N ASP A 238 -1.86 -18.81 -10.11
CA ASP A 238 -1.14 -17.69 -9.53
C ASP A 238 -1.08 -16.50 -10.48
N ALA A 239 -0.92 -16.69 -11.79
CA ALA A 239 -1.11 -15.61 -12.77
C ALA A 239 -2.53 -15.02 -12.68
N GLU A 240 -3.57 -15.86 -12.57
CA GLU A 240 -4.96 -15.40 -12.38
C GLU A 240 -5.15 -14.61 -11.06
N ASN A 241 -4.45 -15.02 -9.99
CA ASN A 241 -4.47 -14.37 -8.69
C ASN A 241 -3.76 -13.00 -8.73
N ARG A 242 -2.53 -12.95 -9.27
CA ARG A 242 -1.71 -11.74 -9.44
C ARG A 242 -2.48 -10.69 -10.26
N LEU A 243 -3.01 -11.06 -11.42
CA LEU A 243 -3.85 -10.19 -12.27
C LEU A 243 -5.15 -9.77 -11.57
N SER A 244 -5.74 -10.63 -10.72
CA SER A 244 -6.94 -10.28 -9.95
C SER A 244 -6.69 -9.29 -8.82
N ALA A 245 -5.50 -9.32 -8.21
CA ALA A 245 -5.07 -8.34 -7.21
C ALA A 245 -4.84 -6.97 -7.87
N GLU A 246 -3.99 -6.91 -8.89
CA GLU A 246 -3.66 -5.69 -9.64
C GLU A 246 -4.90 -5.00 -10.24
N TYR A 247 -5.79 -5.75 -10.88
CA TYR A 247 -7.08 -5.24 -11.36
C TYR A 247 -7.97 -4.71 -10.22
N SER A 248 -7.85 -5.24 -9.00
CA SER A 248 -8.64 -4.82 -7.84
C SER A 248 -8.10 -3.59 -7.13
N GLU A 249 -6.81 -3.32 -7.25
CA GLU A 249 -6.18 -2.07 -6.80
C GLU A 249 -6.37 -0.96 -7.83
N ARG A 250 -5.89 -1.15 -9.07
CA ARG A 250 -5.82 -0.08 -10.08
C ARG A 250 -7.18 0.44 -10.56
N ARG A 251 -8.27 -0.32 -10.36
CA ARG A 251 -9.65 0.14 -10.64
C ARG A 251 -10.23 1.06 -9.56
N GLN A 252 -9.62 1.18 -8.38
CA GLN A 252 -10.18 1.96 -7.26
C GLN A 252 -10.38 3.45 -7.60
N PRO A 253 -9.44 4.18 -8.26
CA PRO A 253 -9.64 5.57 -8.63
C PRO A 253 -10.84 5.76 -9.57
N ARG A 254 -10.98 4.89 -10.57
CA ARG A 254 -12.11 4.92 -11.52
C ARG A 254 -13.45 4.57 -10.84
N LYS A 255 -13.45 3.73 -9.80
CA LYS A 255 -14.64 3.54 -8.94
C LYS A 255 -14.96 4.83 -8.16
N ALA A 256 -13.98 5.38 -7.42
CA ALA A 256 -14.18 6.58 -6.60
C ALA A 256 -14.67 7.78 -7.41
N ALA A 257 -14.07 8.04 -8.58
CA ALA A 257 -14.50 9.09 -9.50
C ALA A 257 -15.94 8.89 -10.00
N LYS A 258 -16.37 7.64 -10.23
CA LYS A 258 -17.74 7.31 -10.65
C LYS A 258 -18.75 7.47 -9.51
N ASP A 259 -18.40 7.01 -8.31
CA ASP A 259 -19.27 7.07 -7.13
C ASP A 259 -19.47 8.55 -6.69
N ALA A 260 -18.40 9.36 -6.72
CA ALA A 260 -18.45 10.81 -6.52
C ALA A 260 -19.27 11.51 -7.63
N GLN A 261 -19.06 11.17 -8.91
CA GLN A 261 -19.90 11.74 -9.98
C GLN A 261 -21.38 11.42 -9.80
N ALA A 262 -21.70 10.23 -9.27
CA ALA A 262 -23.06 9.82 -8.99
C ALA A 262 -23.63 10.51 -7.74
N ALA A 263 -22.81 10.99 -6.79
CA ALA A 263 -23.23 11.85 -5.68
C ALA A 263 -23.54 13.27 -6.18
N LEU A 264 -22.60 13.92 -6.86
CA LEU A 264 -22.75 15.27 -7.41
C LEU A 264 -23.98 15.37 -8.36
N LYS A 265 -24.20 14.35 -9.21
CA LYS A 265 -25.41 14.25 -10.07
C LYS A 265 -26.74 14.11 -9.33
N ARG A 266 -26.72 13.76 -8.03
CA ARG A 266 -27.91 13.70 -7.17
C ARG A 266 -28.11 14.97 -6.34
N ALA A 267 -27.06 15.73 -6.04
CA ALA A 267 -27.17 17.00 -5.33
C ALA A 267 -27.67 18.14 -6.25
N LEU A 268 -27.14 18.23 -7.47
CA LEU A 268 -27.41 19.34 -8.40
C LEU A 268 -28.88 19.64 -8.79
N PRO A 269 -29.86 18.71 -8.77
CA PRO A 269 -31.24 19.01 -9.15
C PRO A 269 -32.01 19.90 -8.15
N ASP A 270 -31.61 19.90 -6.88
CA ASP A 270 -32.33 20.58 -5.78
C ASP A 270 -31.75 21.98 -5.49
N VAL A 271 -30.98 22.54 -6.43
CA VAL A 271 -30.14 23.75 -6.26
C VAL A 271 -30.58 24.83 -7.25
N ASP A 272 -31.05 25.96 -6.73
CA ASP A 272 -31.51 27.11 -7.52
C ASP A 272 -30.32 28.02 -7.89
N ASP A 273 -29.47 27.55 -8.82
CA ASP A 273 -28.25 28.23 -9.26
C ASP A 273 -27.95 27.95 -10.75
N GLU A 274 -27.62 28.99 -11.53
CA GLU A 274 -27.31 28.85 -12.97
C GLU A 274 -26.04 28.04 -13.23
N ARG A 275 -25.03 28.15 -12.35
CA ARG A 275 -23.76 27.42 -12.39
C ARG A 275 -23.99 25.95 -12.05
N ALA A 276 -24.89 25.64 -11.11
CA ALA A 276 -25.32 24.26 -10.84
C ALA A 276 -26.02 23.64 -12.07
N THR A 277 -26.89 24.39 -12.73
CA THR A 277 -27.54 23.98 -13.99
C THR A 277 -26.51 23.75 -15.11
N ALA A 278 -25.51 24.63 -15.24
CA ALA A 278 -24.42 24.48 -16.22
C ALA A 278 -23.52 23.27 -15.91
N LEU A 279 -23.19 23.03 -14.64
CA LEU A 279 -22.40 21.88 -14.18
C LEU A 279 -23.14 20.56 -14.44
N ALA A 280 -24.45 20.51 -14.13
CA ALA A 280 -25.31 19.37 -14.43
C ALA A 280 -25.35 19.06 -15.95
N LYS A 281 -25.32 20.08 -16.81
CA LYS A 281 -25.23 19.91 -18.28
C LYS A 281 -23.89 19.33 -18.72
N LEU A 282 -22.76 19.80 -18.19
CA LEU A 282 -21.42 19.28 -18.51
C LEU A 282 -21.24 17.82 -18.05
N LEU A 283 -21.74 17.49 -16.85
CA LEU A 283 -21.65 16.15 -16.27
C LEU A 283 -22.52 15.09 -16.99
N ARG A 284 -23.49 15.48 -17.82
CA ARG A 284 -24.29 14.53 -18.64
C ARG A 284 -23.47 13.83 -19.73
N SER A 285 -22.32 14.38 -20.14
CA SER A 285 -21.46 13.76 -21.15
C SER A 285 -20.89 12.41 -20.67
N ARG A 286 -20.80 11.44 -21.58
CA ARG A 286 -20.04 10.18 -21.37
C ARG A 286 -18.55 10.45 -21.12
N THR A 287 -18.02 11.53 -21.69
CA THR A 287 -16.66 12.03 -21.47
C THR A 287 -16.76 13.52 -21.11
N PRO A 288 -16.88 13.86 -19.82
CA PRO A 288 -16.93 15.25 -19.39
C PRO A 288 -15.65 16.01 -19.76
N ASP A 289 -15.83 17.25 -20.20
CA ASP A 289 -14.75 18.22 -20.37
C ASP A 289 -14.34 18.74 -18.98
N LEU A 290 -13.12 18.39 -18.56
CA LEU A 290 -12.61 18.72 -17.23
C LEU A 290 -12.16 20.18 -17.12
N ASP A 291 -11.82 20.81 -18.24
CA ASP A 291 -11.31 22.17 -18.26
C ASP A 291 -12.46 23.18 -18.40
N ALA A 292 -13.54 22.81 -19.08
CA ALA A 292 -14.81 23.54 -19.00
C ALA A 292 -15.40 23.50 -17.58
N ILE A 293 -15.41 22.33 -16.92
CA ILE A 293 -15.89 22.20 -15.54
C ILE A 293 -14.96 22.98 -14.58
N ALA A 294 -13.63 22.86 -14.71
CA ALA A 294 -12.71 23.63 -13.88
C ALA A 294 -12.86 25.15 -14.05
N LYS A 295 -13.06 25.66 -15.27
CA LYS A 295 -13.31 27.09 -15.53
C LYS A 295 -14.62 27.60 -14.93
N LEU A 296 -15.69 26.80 -14.98
CA LEU A 296 -16.98 27.10 -14.37
C LEU A 296 -16.86 27.16 -12.83
N VAL A 297 -16.23 26.16 -12.23
CA VAL A 297 -16.09 26.04 -10.77
C VAL A 297 -15.11 27.07 -10.19
N SER A 298 -14.11 27.50 -10.98
CA SER A 298 -13.22 28.63 -10.63
C SER A 298 -13.78 30.02 -10.99
N GLY A 299 -15.03 30.12 -11.44
CA GLY A 299 -15.74 31.41 -11.63
C GLY A 299 -15.25 32.31 -12.76
N THR A 300 -14.30 31.85 -13.59
CA THR A 300 -13.47 32.73 -14.45
C THR A 300 -14.20 33.51 -15.57
N ASN A 301 -15.50 33.32 -15.81
CA ASN A 301 -16.17 33.79 -17.04
C ASN A 301 -17.68 34.16 -16.93
N THR A 302 -18.23 34.46 -15.75
CA THR A 302 -19.68 34.82 -15.57
C THR A 302 -19.90 36.27 -15.16
N SER A 303 -21.04 36.87 -15.56
CA SER A 303 -21.46 38.22 -15.14
C SER A 303 -21.64 38.33 -13.63
N GLU A 304 -22.23 37.31 -13.02
CA GLU A 304 -22.38 37.16 -11.57
C GLU A 304 -21.04 37.25 -10.82
N GLN A 305 -19.93 36.80 -11.42
CA GLN A 305 -18.59 36.94 -10.84
C GLN A 305 -18.15 38.42 -10.77
N ALA A 306 -18.50 39.22 -11.78
CA ALA A 306 -18.22 40.66 -11.79
C ALA A 306 -19.09 41.40 -10.76
N THR A 307 -20.34 40.96 -10.59
CA THR A 307 -21.25 41.42 -9.53
C THR A 307 -20.70 41.11 -8.12
N ILE A 308 -20.26 39.86 -7.88
CA ILE A 308 -19.62 39.46 -6.61
C ILE A 308 -18.34 40.26 -6.36
N ALA A 309 -17.44 40.38 -7.34
CA ALA A 309 -16.21 41.15 -7.21
C ALA A 309 -16.46 42.65 -6.94
N ALA A 310 -17.55 43.22 -7.46
CA ALA A 310 -17.95 44.58 -7.16
C ALA A 310 -18.48 44.73 -5.72
N LEU A 311 -19.23 43.75 -5.20
CA LEU A 311 -19.64 43.73 -3.79
C LEU A 311 -18.46 43.52 -2.85
N GLU A 312 -17.53 42.62 -3.17
CA GLU A 312 -16.28 42.42 -2.42
C GLU A 312 -15.44 43.70 -2.37
N ALA A 313 -15.36 44.45 -3.48
CA ALA A 313 -14.70 45.75 -3.53
C ALA A 313 -15.38 46.81 -2.65
N ILE A 314 -16.71 46.78 -2.50
CA ILE A 314 -17.45 47.63 -1.54
C ILE A 314 -17.14 47.20 -0.10
N ALA A 315 -17.24 45.91 0.21
CA ALA A 315 -16.95 45.36 1.54
C ALA A 315 -15.48 45.61 1.97
N ALA A 316 -14.56 45.72 1.02
CA ALA A 316 -13.15 46.04 1.26
C ALA A 316 -12.83 47.54 1.45
N LEU A 317 -13.80 48.45 1.36
CA LEU A 317 -13.55 49.90 1.53
C LEU A 317 -13.02 50.23 2.94
N GLU A 318 -11.95 51.03 2.99
CA GLU A 318 -11.40 51.53 4.25
C GLU A 318 -12.35 52.53 4.93
N LEU A 319 -12.59 52.34 6.23
CA LEU A 319 -13.34 53.29 7.05
C LEU A 319 -12.38 54.40 7.55
N PRO A 320 -12.72 55.70 7.36
CA PRO A 320 -12.02 56.77 8.05
C PRO A 320 -12.14 56.62 9.57
N ASP A 321 -11.01 56.68 10.28
CA ASP A 321 -10.99 56.66 11.75
C ASP A 321 -11.64 57.94 12.31
N THR A 322 -12.70 57.77 13.08
CA THR A 322 -13.44 58.87 13.74
C THR A 322 -12.62 59.56 14.81
N ASP A 323 -11.72 58.86 15.49
CA ASP A 323 -10.95 59.43 16.61
C ASP A 323 -9.79 60.28 16.07
N THR A 324 -9.06 59.78 15.07
CA THR A 324 -8.10 60.59 14.29
C THR A 324 -8.79 61.80 13.64
N ALA A 325 -9.99 61.65 13.09
CA ALA A 325 -10.73 62.76 12.50
C ALA A 325 -11.15 63.82 13.52
N ALA A 326 -11.59 63.40 14.71
CA ALA A 326 -11.90 64.31 15.82
C ALA A 326 -10.63 65.03 16.32
N SER A 327 -9.48 64.36 16.37
CA SER A 327 -8.18 64.99 16.68
C SER A 327 -7.84 66.06 15.64
N ILE A 328 -7.94 65.75 14.35
CA ILE A 328 -7.68 66.71 13.25
C ILE A 328 -8.62 67.93 13.34
N ALA A 329 -9.89 67.73 13.68
CA ALA A 329 -10.84 68.83 13.87
C ALA A 329 -10.49 69.71 15.09
N ALA A 330 -10.15 69.08 16.23
CA ALA A 330 -9.73 69.79 17.44
C ALA A 330 -8.40 70.55 17.24
N GLU A 331 -7.38 69.92 16.67
CA GLU A 331 -6.08 70.52 16.36
C GLU A 331 -6.21 71.70 15.41
N LEU A 332 -7.05 71.60 14.37
CA LEU A 332 -7.33 72.71 13.46
C LEU A 332 -8.05 73.86 14.18
N ARG A 333 -9.06 73.57 15.00
CA ARG A 333 -9.78 74.57 15.81
C ARG A 333 -8.83 75.33 16.73
N ASP A 334 -7.96 74.61 17.45
CA ASP A 334 -7.02 75.20 18.40
C ASP A 334 -5.90 75.98 17.70
N ALA A 335 -5.39 75.48 16.56
CA ALA A 335 -4.42 76.19 15.74
C ALA A 335 -5.00 77.50 15.16
N LEU A 336 -6.26 77.49 14.71
CA LEU A 336 -6.97 78.69 14.27
C LEU A 336 -7.21 79.67 15.44
N ALA A 337 -7.63 79.18 16.61
CA ALA A 337 -7.84 80.02 17.79
C ALA A 337 -6.53 80.68 18.27
N ASN A 338 -5.43 79.94 18.30
CA ASN A 338 -4.09 80.46 18.59
C ASN A 338 -3.63 81.49 17.54
N ALA A 339 -3.75 81.16 16.26
CA ALA A 339 -3.39 82.07 15.17
C ALA A 339 -4.21 83.37 15.17
N ARG A 340 -5.49 83.34 15.57
CA ARG A 340 -6.31 84.55 15.81
C ARG A 340 -5.85 85.32 17.05
N THR A 341 -5.52 84.63 18.15
CA THR A 341 -5.12 85.25 19.42
C THR A 341 -3.77 85.99 19.29
N LEU A 342 -2.89 85.50 18.41
CA LEU A 342 -1.63 86.16 18.04
C LEU A 342 -1.77 87.15 16.86
N ALA A 343 -2.94 87.25 16.22
CA ALA A 343 -3.19 88.16 15.11
C ALA A 343 -3.79 89.50 15.58
N ASP A 344 -2.93 90.38 16.08
CA ASP A 344 -3.27 91.77 16.40
C ASP A 344 -2.47 92.78 15.55
N ASP A 345 -3.00 93.99 15.41
CA ASP A 345 -2.31 95.09 14.73
C ASP A 345 -1.00 95.51 15.42
N ALA A 346 -0.85 95.16 16.70
CA ALA A 346 0.43 95.22 17.41
C ALA A 346 1.53 94.38 16.73
N MET A 347 1.23 93.21 16.15
CA MET A 347 2.23 92.37 15.47
C MET A 347 2.65 92.98 14.12
N ARG A 348 1.70 93.52 13.34
CA ARG A 348 2.00 94.27 12.12
C ARG A 348 2.88 95.49 12.42
N THR A 349 2.63 96.15 13.53
CA THR A 349 3.42 97.28 14.03
C THR A 349 4.81 96.84 14.51
N ALA A 350 4.93 95.70 15.18
CA ALA A 350 6.21 95.13 15.63
C ALA A 350 7.12 94.70 14.46
N GLU A 351 6.57 94.14 13.39
CA GLU A 351 7.33 93.78 12.18
C GLU A 351 7.89 95.03 11.48
N GLN A 352 7.07 96.08 11.32
CA GLN A 352 7.50 97.36 10.77
C GLN A 352 8.53 98.07 11.66
N ARG A 353 8.35 98.05 12.97
CA ARG A 353 9.30 98.58 13.96
C ARG A 353 10.64 97.84 13.90
N SER A 354 10.61 96.52 13.82
CA SER A 354 11.82 95.69 13.76
C SER A 354 12.65 95.97 12.51
N GLU A 355 12.03 96.07 11.34
CA GLU A 355 12.75 96.42 10.11
C GLU A 355 13.33 97.84 10.19
N LEU A 356 12.56 98.83 10.69
CA LEU A 356 13.06 100.19 10.88
C LEU A 356 14.27 100.25 11.83
N LEU A 357 14.23 99.51 12.94
CA LEU A 357 15.35 99.43 13.89
C LEU A 357 16.57 98.72 13.30
N ARG A 358 16.38 97.65 12.50
CA ARG A 358 17.49 96.99 11.76
C ARG A 358 18.17 97.95 10.80
N ARG A 359 17.39 98.73 10.02
CA ARG A 359 17.95 99.73 9.08
C ARG A 359 18.65 100.87 9.80
N ALA A 360 18.16 101.31 10.96
CA ALA A 360 18.84 102.29 11.77
C ALA A 360 20.17 101.76 12.37
N LEU A 361 20.24 100.48 12.74
CA LEU A 361 21.48 99.82 13.17
C LEU A 361 22.50 99.67 12.02
N GLU A 362 22.03 99.28 10.83
CA GLU A 362 22.83 99.18 9.59
C GLU A 362 23.41 100.55 9.16
N PHE A 363 22.59 101.61 9.21
CA PHE A 363 23.02 102.97 8.97
C PHE A 363 24.12 103.41 9.95
N ARG A 364 23.89 103.21 11.26
CA ARG A 364 24.85 103.59 12.30
C ARG A 364 26.18 102.81 12.19
N SER A 365 26.15 101.51 11.90
CA SER A 365 27.37 100.70 11.77
C SER A 365 28.26 101.15 10.59
N THR A 366 27.66 101.78 9.58
CA THR A 366 28.37 102.32 8.40
C THR A 366 28.99 103.70 8.65
N ALA A 367 28.49 104.46 9.63
CA ALA A 367 28.91 105.85 9.89
C ALA A 367 30.23 105.98 10.66
N GLY A 368 30.71 104.93 11.34
CA GLY A 368 32.02 104.86 11.99
C GLY A 368 32.23 105.70 13.27
N ASP A 369 31.29 106.58 13.62
CA ASP A 369 31.33 107.43 14.81
C ASP A 369 30.51 106.83 15.98
N ASP A 370 30.90 107.13 17.22
CA ASP A 370 30.24 106.63 18.44
C ASP A 370 28.89 107.32 18.73
N SER A 371 28.64 108.46 18.10
CA SER A 371 27.41 109.27 18.25
C SER A 371 26.94 109.88 16.93
N VAL A 372 26.02 109.18 16.24
CA VAL A 372 25.50 109.59 14.93
C VAL A 372 24.16 110.31 15.07
N ALA A 373 23.93 111.42 14.35
CA ALA A 373 22.62 112.09 14.35
C ALA A 373 21.52 111.21 13.74
N CYS A 374 20.32 111.25 14.29
CA CYS A 374 19.19 110.42 13.87
C CYS A 374 18.68 110.88 12.48
N PRO A 375 18.72 110.01 11.44
CA PRO A 375 18.36 110.41 10.07
C PRO A 375 16.86 110.65 9.85
N VAL A 376 16.01 110.35 10.84
CA VAL A 376 14.55 110.52 10.76
C VAL A 376 14.08 111.87 11.32
N CYS A 377 14.65 112.32 12.44
CA CYS A 377 14.22 113.56 13.10
C CYS A 377 15.31 114.65 13.18
N GLY A 378 16.58 114.35 12.90
CA GLY A 378 17.71 115.28 13.00
C GLY A 378 18.13 115.66 14.43
N GLU A 379 17.22 115.62 15.40
CA GLU A 379 17.43 116.10 16.78
C GLU A 379 17.97 115.03 17.75
N GLY A 380 17.73 113.75 17.47
CA GLY A 380 18.20 112.63 18.31
C GLY A 380 19.61 112.14 17.94
N VAL A 381 20.26 111.39 18.85
CA VAL A 381 21.61 110.82 18.64
C VAL A 381 21.61 109.31 18.92
N LEU A 382 22.16 108.53 17.99
CA LEU A 382 22.19 107.07 17.98
C LEU A 382 23.44 106.55 18.74
N THR A 383 23.38 106.58 20.06
CA THR A 383 24.48 106.16 20.97
C THR A 383 24.65 104.64 21.05
N ARG A 384 25.69 104.16 21.76
CA ARG A 384 25.84 102.73 22.14
C ARG A 384 24.69 102.21 23.02
N GLU A 385 24.11 103.06 23.86
CA GLU A 385 22.94 102.70 24.69
C GLU A 385 21.68 102.55 23.84
N TRP A 386 21.49 103.45 22.86
CA TRP A 386 20.43 103.30 21.86
C TRP A 386 20.60 102.01 21.05
N GLU A 387 21.82 101.63 20.66
CA GLU A 387 22.08 100.35 19.98
C GLU A 387 21.65 99.16 20.85
N ALA A 388 22.01 99.13 22.13
CA ALA A 388 21.62 98.06 23.04
C ALA A 388 20.08 97.96 23.19
N HIS A 389 19.40 99.11 23.35
CA HIS A 389 17.95 99.18 23.42
C HIS A 389 17.27 98.74 22.11
N ALA A 390 17.80 99.15 20.96
CA ALA A 390 17.29 98.75 19.65
C ALA A 390 17.44 97.24 19.42
N ARG A 391 18.60 96.66 19.76
CA ARG A 391 18.84 95.21 19.70
C ARG A 391 17.90 94.43 20.62
N GLN A 392 17.65 94.89 21.85
CA GLN A 392 16.69 94.26 22.76
C GLN A 392 15.24 94.38 22.24
N SER A 393 14.88 95.52 21.65
CA SER A 393 13.55 95.74 21.05
C SER A 393 13.30 94.78 19.88
N ILE A 394 14.29 94.63 18.98
CA ILE A 394 14.23 93.66 17.87
C ILE A 394 14.14 92.22 18.42
N ALA A 395 14.91 91.86 19.45
CA ALA A 395 14.88 90.52 20.02
C ALA A 395 13.52 90.18 20.67
N ASN A 396 12.87 91.17 21.31
CA ASN A 396 11.52 91.01 21.85
C ASN A 396 10.48 90.84 20.73
N ASP A 397 10.53 91.69 19.70
CA ASP A 397 9.60 91.66 18.58
C ASP A 397 9.75 90.38 17.73
N ASP A 398 10.99 89.96 17.44
CA ASP A 398 11.27 88.73 16.69
C ASP A 398 10.78 87.48 17.42
N SER A 399 10.83 87.46 18.75
CA SER A 399 10.26 86.37 19.56
C SER A 399 8.74 86.24 19.35
N GLN A 400 8.02 87.37 19.37
CA GLN A 400 6.56 87.38 19.14
C GLN A 400 6.20 87.08 17.68
N LEU A 401 6.96 87.62 16.72
CA LEU A 401 6.77 87.34 15.30
C LEU A 401 7.08 85.88 14.94
N ALA A 402 8.03 85.24 15.60
CA ALA A 402 8.27 83.80 15.47
C ALA A 402 7.07 82.99 15.96
N MET A 403 6.52 83.30 17.14
CA MET A 403 5.30 82.66 17.67
C MET A 403 4.10 82.82 16.73
N TYR A 404 3.86 84.02 16.20
CA TYR A 404 2.79 84.27 15.24
C TYR A 404 2.98 83.49 13.92
N ARG A 405 4.21 83.48 13.38
CA ARG A 405 4.53 82.75 12.14
C ARG A 405 4.36 81.23 12.31
N GLU A 406 4.77 80.67 13.44
CA GLU A 406 4.58 79.25 13.75
C GLU A 406 3.10 78.89 13.91
N ALA A 407 2.32 79.67 14.67
CA ALA A 407 0.88 79.44 14.80
C ALA A 407 0.15 79.47 13.44
N ARG A 408 0.56 80.37 12.54
CA ARG A 408 0.04 80.45 11.17
C ARG A 408 0.53 79.32 10.26
N TYR A 409 1.71 78.76 10.51
CA TYR A 409 2.19 77.55 9.84
C TYR A 409 1.36 76.33 10.27
N GLN A 410 1.23 76.10 11.59
CA GLN A 410 0.43 75.01 12.15
C GLN A 410 -1.03 75.07 11.65
N ALA A 411 -1.68 76.23 11.66
CA ALA A 411 -3.05 76.36 11.16
C ALA A 411 -3.22 75.92 9.69
N ARG A 412 -2.20 76.15 8.84
CA ARG A 412 -2.19 75.68 7.44
C ARG A 412 -1.91 74.18 7.32
N GLU A 413 -1.01 73.66 8.14
CA GLU A 413 -0.69 72.23 8.20
C GLU A 413 -1.92 71.40 8.62
N ARG A 414 -2.64 71.83 9.67
CA ARG A 414 -3.91 71.19 10.09
C ARG A 414 -5.03 71.40 9.07
N GLU A 415 -5.11 72.55 8.39
CA GLU A 415 -6.06 72.75 7.28
C GLU A 415 -5.79 71.77 6.14
N GLN A 416 -4.53 71.57 5.76
CA GLN A 416 -4.16 70.62 4.71
C GLN A 416 -4.51 69.18 5.11
N ALA A 417 -4.23 68.76 6.34
CA ALA A 417 -4.63 67.45 6.85
C ALA A 417 -6.16 67.25 6.83
N ALA A 418 -6.92 68.25 7.29
CA ALA A 418 -8.38 68.22 7.29
C ALA A 418 -8.98 68.16 5.87
N ARG A 419 -8.45 68.94 4.93
CA ARG A 419 -8.87 68.89 3.51
C ARG A 419 -8.44 67.58 2.83
N GLN A 420 -7.31 66.99 3.21
CA GLN A 420 -6.85 65.70 2.70
C GLN A 420 -7.75 64.55 3.19
N LEU A 421 -8.17 64.57 4.46
CA LEU A 421 -9.14 63.60 5.02
C LEU A 421 -10.50 63.66 4.30
N LEU A 422 -11.03 64.85 4.04
CA LEU A 422 -12.28 64.99 3.31
C LEU A 422 -12.15 64.66 1.81
N GLY A 423 -10.94 64.75 1.25
CA GLY A 423 -10.61 64.37 -0.13
C GLY A 423 -10.23 62.89 -0.34
N SER A 424 -9.95 62.14 0.73
CA SER A 424 -9.71 60.69 0.64
C SER A 424 -11.00 59.87 0.55
N LEU A 425 -12.15 60.47 0.89
CA LEU A 425 -13.47 59.88 0.75
C LEU A 425 -13.77 59.44 -0.70
N ARG A 426 -14.61 58.43 -0.87
CA ARG A 426 -15.00 57.84 -2.17
C ARG A 426 -16.52 57.78 -2.28
N ASP A 427 -17.02 57.79 -3.50
CA ASP A 427 -18.41 57.46 -3.83
C ASP A 427 -18.49 55.99 -4.30
N VAL A 428 -19.67 55.40 -4.20
CA VAL A 428 -19.95 54.03 -4.66
C VAL A 428 -21.02 54.08 -5.75
N ALA A 429 -20.71 53.52 -6.91
CA ALA A 429 -21.68 53.36 -7.99
C ALA A 429 -22.66 52.22 -7.67
N PRO A 430 -23.94 52.29 -8.13
CA PRO A 430 -24.83 51.15 -8.08
C PRO A 430 -24.29 50.00 -8.95
N ILE A 431 -24.57 48.77 -8.54
CA ILE A 431 -24.21 47.56 -9.29
C ILE A 431 -25.45 47.10 -10.07
N ASP A 432 -25.31 46.87 -11.37
CA ASP A 432 -26.42 46.40 -12.21
C ASP A 432 -26.95 45.06 -11.69
N GLY A 433 -28.25 45.02 -11.37
CA GLY A 433 -28.96 43.82 -10.93
C GLY A 433 -28.98 43.56 -9.41
N ILE A 434 -28.34 44.39 -8.57
CA ILE A 434 -28.43 44.28 -7.10
C ILE A 434 -28.83 45.61 -6.47
N GLU A 435 -29.91 45.60 -5.69
CA GLU A 435 -30.35 46.71 -4.86
C GLU A 435 -29.79 46.58 -3.43
N LEU A 436 -28.81 47.42 -3.08
CA LEU A 436 -28.32 47.58 -1.71
C LEU A 436 -29.12 48.72 -1.06
N ALA A 437 -29.90 48.43 -0.01
CA ALA A 437 -30.81 49.38 0.62
C ALA A 437 -30.06 50.52 1.32
N SER A 438 -28.88 50.23 1.88
CA SER A 438 -28.02 51.24 2.52
C SER A 438 -27.38 52.21 1.53
N LEU A 439 -27.24 51.86 0.25
CA LEU A 439 -26.51 52.65 -0.76
C LEU A 439 -27.09 54.06 -0.92
N THR A 440 -28.42 54.20 -0.89
CA THR A 440 -29.08 55.52 -0.98
C THR A 440 -28.66 56.41 0.19
N THR A 441 -28.77 55.90 1.42
CA THR A 441 -28.34 56.58 2.65
C THR A 441 -26.86 56.93 2.61
N TYR A 442 -26.01 55.98 2.22
CA TYR A 442 -24.57 56.18 2.09
C TYR A 442 -24.23 57.32 1.13
N ARG A 443 -24.84 57.37 -0.07
CA ARG A 443 -24.55 58.41 -1.06
C ARG A 443 -25.06 59.79 -0.63
N GLU A 444 -26.14 59.87 0.15
CA GLU A 444 -26.54 61.10 0.82
C GLU A 444 -25.50 61.57 1.86
N LYS A 445 -25.01 60.68 2.73
CA LYS A 445 -23.97 61.02 3.72
C LYS A 445 -22.64 61.37 3.07
N PHE A 446 -22.23 60.65 2.03
CA PHE A 446 -21.05 60.97 1.22
C PHE A 446 -21.16 62.37 0.61
N LYS A 447 -22.30 62.71 0.01
CA LYS A 447 -22.54 64.04 -0.57
C LYS A 447 -22.50 65.16 0.48
N ALA A 448 -22.92 64.89 1.72
CA ALA A 448 -22.81 65.83 2.82
C ALA A 448 -21.34 65.99 3.29
N ALA A 449 -20.64 64.87 3.54
CA ALA A 449 -19.26 64.88 4.01
C ALA A 449 -18.26 65.45 2.98
N SER A 450 -18.45 65.17 1.69
CA SER A 450 -17.60 65.68 0.59
C SER A 450 -17.87 67.14 0.20
N ALA A 451 -18.89 67.80 0.76
CA ALA A 451 -19.19 69.21 0.53
C ALA A 451 -18.28 70.14 1.35
N ILE A 452 -16.96 70.06 1.14
CA ILE A 452 -15.94 70.75 1.93
C ILE A 452 -16.20 72.27 1.99
N PRO A 453 -16.25 72.89 3.20
CA PRO A 453 -16.41 74.33 3.33
C PRO A 453 -15.32 75.15 2.62
N ALA A 454 -15.73 76.30 2.09
CA ALA A 454 -14.81 77.28 1.53
C ALA A 454 -14.00 77.98 2.64
N SER A 455 -14.66 78.34 3.74
CA SER A 455 -14.03 78.89 4.94
C SER A 455 -13.28 77.80 5.70
N THR A 456 -12.01 78.04 6.02
CA THR A 456 -11.20 77.17 6.88
C THR A 456 -11.78 77.04 8.29
N GLU A 457 -12.53 78.06 8.74
CA GLU A 457 -13.06 78.14 10.10
C GLU A 457 -14.22 77.16 10.36
N ASP A 458 -14.94 76.76 9.30
CA ASP A 458 -16.08 75.85 9.37
C ASP A 458 -15.67 74.36 9.28
N ILE A 459 -14.44 74.08 8.81
CA ILE A 459 -13.96 72.71 8.54
C ILE A 459 -13.99 71.79 9.80
N PRO A 460 -13.57 72.24 11.00
CA PRO A 460 -13.68 71.42 12.21
C PRO A 460 -15.12 70.95 12.50
N GLY A 461 -16.08 71.89 12.46
CA GLY A 461 -17.50 71.58 12.69
C GLY A 461 -18.10 70.70 11.59
N HIS A 462 -17.65 70.87 10.34
CA HIS A 462 -18.04 70.02 9.22
C HIS A 462 -17.59 68.57 9.40
N ILE A 463 -16.33 68.35 9.82
CA ILE A 463 -15.81 66.99 10.12
C ILE A 463 -16.62 66.34 11.24
N GLU A 464 -16.79 67.03 12.37
CA GLU A 464 -17.52 66.52 13.53
C GLU A 464 -19.01 66.24 13.24
N THR A 465 -19.64 67.05 12.38
CA THR A 465 -21.07 66.90 12.04
C THR A 465 -21.33 65.82 10.99
N HIS A 466 -20.46 65.69 9.98
CA HIS A 466 -20.75 64.88 8.79
C HIS A 466 -19.94 63.60 8.67
N LEU A 467 -18.76 63.48 9.30
CA LEU A 467 -17.95 62.26 9.18
C LEU A 467 -18.51 61.08 9.99
N PRO A 468 -18.96 61.20 11.27
CA PRO A 468 -19.49 60.05 12.00
C PRO A 468 -20.72 59.42 11.32
N PRO A 469 -21.74 60.18 10.84
CA PRO A 469 -22.84 59.60 10.07
C PRO A 469 -22.44 59.02 8.71
N PHE A 470 -21.32 59.46 8.13
CA PHE A 470 -20.76 58.85 6.91
C PHE A 470 -20.07 57.51 7.23
N VAL A 471 -19.30 57.42 8.31
CA VAL A 471 -18.65 56.18 8.76
C VAL A 471 -19.69 55.12 9.15
N GLU A 472 -20.76 55.52 9.84
CA GLU A 472 -21.92 54.67 10.13
C GLU A 472 -22.57 54.12 8.84
N ALA A 473 -22.89 55.00 7.88
CA ALA A 473 -23.52 54.59 6.63
C ALA A 473 -22.60 53.76 5.72
N LEU A 474 -21.29 54.01 5.72
CA LEU A 474 -20.30 53.18 5.02
C LEU A 474 -20.16 51.81 5.70
N THR A 475 -20.22 51.73 7.03
CA THR A 475 -20.17 50.46 7.75
C THR A 475 -21.40 49.60 7.39
N ALA A 476 -22.60 50.17 7.44
CA ALA A 476 -23.83 49.50 7.02
C ALA A 476 -23.77 49.00 5.55
N LEU A 477 -23.19 49.79 4.63
CA LEU A 477 -23.02 49.39 3.23
C LEU A 477 -21.98 48.27 3.05
N ARG A 478 -20.90 48.27 3.84
CA ARG A 478 -19.91 47.18 3.84
C ARG A 478 -20.51 45.89 4.36
N ASP A 479 -21.28 45.95 5.44
CA ASP A 479 -21.92 44.79 6.05
C ASP A 479 -23.04 44.21 5.16
N GLU A 480 -23.86 45.06 4.52
CA GLU A 480 -24.87 44.64 3.55
C GLU A 480 -24.22 44.00 2.31
N ALA A 481 -23.14 44.57 1.77
CA ALA A 481 -22.42 43.99 0.65
C ALA A 481 -21.77 42.65 1.03
N ALA A 482 -21.17 42.55 2.21
CA ALA A 482 -20.56 41.32 2.72
C ALA A 482 -21.60 40.20 2.95
N SER A 483 -22.78 40.52 3.51
CA SER A 483 -23.89 39.57 3.62
C SER A 483 -24.35 39.11 2.25
N THR A 484 -24.54 40.04 1.30
CA THR A 484 -24.98 39.72 -0.06
C THR A 484 -24.00 38.77 -0.78
N VAL A 485 -22.68 38.96 -0.60
CA VAL A 485 -21.66 38.02 -1.10
C VAL A 485 -21.77 36.65 -0.43
N ALA A 486 -21.93 36.62 0.89
CA ALA A 486 -22.07 35.38 1.64
C ALA A 486 -23.33 34.59 1.21
N ASP A 487 -24.46 35.27 1.02
CA ASP A 487 -25.71 34.67 0.55
C ASP A 487 -25.55 34.08 -0.87
N LEU A 488 -24.99 34.85 -1.82
CA LEU A 488 -24.71 34.40 -3.19
C LEU A 488 -23.71 33.24 -3.28
N GLN A 489 -22.74 33.17 -2.36
CA GLN A 489 -21.75 32.08 -2.31
C GLN A 489 -22.24 30.85 -1.51
N SER A 490 -23.18 31.02 -0.57
CA SER A 490 -23.62 29.96 0.37
C SER A 490 -24.15 28.70 -0.30
N VAL A 491 -24.89 28.86 -1.40
CA VAL A 491 -25.51 27.76 -2.15
C VAL A 491 -24.49 27.08 -3.08
N TRP A 492 -23.60 27.86 -3.71
CA TRP A 492 -22.66 27.35 -4.71
C TRP A 492 -21.38 26.76 -4.13
N ALA A 493 -20.82 27.34 -3.07
CA ALA A 493 -19.50 26.97 -2.55
C ALA A 493 -19.34 25.48 -2.19
N PRO A 494 -20.30 24.81 -1.51
CA PRO A 494 -20.20 23.37 -1.22
C PRO A 494 -20.17 22.50 -2.49
N ILE A 495 -20.95 22.90 -3.50
CA ILE A 495 -21.06 22.20 -4.78
C ILE A 495 -19.78 22.41 -5.62
N ALA A 496 -19.20 23.60 -5.55
CA ALA A 496 -17.92 23.92 -6.13
C ALA A 496 -16.80 23.05 -5.51
N GLU A 497 -16.81 22.86 -4.18
CA GLU A 497 -15.87 21.98 -3.47
C GLU A 497 -16.03 20.51 -3.90
N GLU A 498 -17.25 19.95 -3.86
CA GLU A 498 -17.52 18.58 -4.37
C GLU A 498 -17.09 18.40 -5.84
N ALA A 499 -17.27 19.43 -6.67
CA ALA A 499 -16.87 19.40 -8.07
C ALA A 499 -15.34 19.45 -8.25
N LEU A 500 -14.60 20.17 -7.39
CA LEU A 500 -13.13 20.16 -7.37
C LEU A 500 -12.57 18.81 -6.91
N GLU A 501 -13.15 18.22 -5.86
CA GLU A 501 -12.79 16.86 -5.42
C GLU A 501 -13.04 15.84 -6.53
N TRP A 502 -14.22 15.88 -7.16
CA TRP A 502 -14.54 15.00 -8.28
C TRP A 502 -13.58 15.20 -9.47
N LEU A 503 -13.21 16.45 -9.80
CA LEU A 503 -12.22 16.73 -10.84
C LEU A 503 -10.85 16.11 -10.53
N ALA A 504 -10.40 16.13 -9.28
CA ALA A 504 -9.15 15.49 -8.87
C ALA A 504 -9.22 13.96 -8.99
N LEU A 505 -10.33 13.35 -8.55
CA LEU A 505 -10.57 11.91 -8.68
C LEU A 505 -10.64 11.48 -10.15
N GLU A 506 -11.35 12.23 -11.00
CA GLU A 506 -11.50 11.94 -12.43
C GLU A 506 -10.18 12.08 -13.19
N ARG A 507 -9.36 13.10 -12.88
CA ARG A 507 -7.99 13.23 -13.43
C ARG A 507 -7.12 12.03 -13.06
N LYS A 508 -7.14 11.61 -11.78
CA LYS A 508 -6.40 10.42 -11.30
C LYS A 508 -6.91 9.12 -11.96
N ALA A 509 -8.22 9.00 -12.17
CA ALA A 509 -8.81 7.84 -12.83
C ALA A 509 -8.44 7.73 -14.31
N ARG A 510 -8.37 8.84 -15.05
CA ARG A 510 -7.94 8.85 -16.47
C ARG A 510 -6.49 8.41 -16.65
N GLN A 511 -5.63 8.57 -15.63
CA GLN A 511 -4.24 8.11 -15.67
C GLN A 511 -4.10 6.59 -15.61
N SER A 512 -5.02 5.86 -14.97
CA SER A 512 -4.98 4.38 -14.88
C SER A 512 -5.97 3.65 -15.80
N ASP A 513 -6.89 4.37 -16.46
CA ASP A 513 -7.96 3.80 -17.28
C ASP A 513 -7.48 2.86 -18.41
N GLU A 514 -6.33 3.12 -19.01
CA GLU A 514 -5.78 2.28 -20.08
C GLU A 514 -5.17 1.00 -19.49
N THR A 515 -4.32 1.14 -18.48
CA THR A 515 -3.73 0.04 -17.72
C THR A 515 -4.79 -0.90 -17.15
N VAL A 516 -5.89 -0.36 -16.59
CA VAL A 516 -7.00 -1.16 -16.04
C VAL A 516 -7.68 -1.99 -17.13
N LYS A 517 -7.89 -1.46 -18.34
CA LYS A 517 -8.45 -2.22 -19.47
C LYS A 517 -7.51 -3.33 -19.93
N VAL A 518 -6.21 -3.04 -20.02
CA VAL A 518 -5.20 -4.04 -20.41
C VAL A 518 -5.17 -5.20 -19.41
N ILE A 519 -5.16 -4.91 -18.10
CA ILE A 519 -5.24 -5.94 -17.06
C ILE A 519 -6.59 -6.68 -17.11
N GLU A 520 -7.72 -5.99 -17.32
CA GLU A 520 -9.05 -6.60 -17.40
C GLU A 520 -9.14 -7.62 -18.55
N VAL A 521 -8.59 -7.27 -19.72
CA VAL A 521 -8.53 -8.15 -20.89
C VAL A 521 -7.55 -9.31 -20.66
N ALA A 522 -6.32 -9.05 -20.20
CA ALA A 522 -5.34 -10.09 -19.91
C ALA A 522 -5.85 -11.10 -18.85
N ARG A 523 -6.46 -10.59 -17.78
CA ARG A 523 -7.09 -11.38 -16.71
C ARG A 523 -8.23 -12.25 -17.24
N LYS A 524 -9.08 -11.70 -18.12
CA LYS A 524 -10.16 -12.45 -18.75
C LYS A 524 -9.59 -13.55 -19.66
N TRP A 525 -8.58 -13.23 -20.47
CA TRP A 525 -7.92 -14.20 -21.35
C TRP A 525 -7.36 -15.39 -20.57
N VAL A 526 -6.69 -15.14 -19.44
CA VAL A 526 -6.21 -16.22 -18.55
C VAL A 526 -7.38 -17.02 -17.99
N GLN A 527 -8.46 -16.37 -17.53
CA GLN A 527 -9.64 -17.08 -16.99
C GLN A 527 -10.34 -17.97 -18.03
N ASP A 528 -10.49 -17.48 -19.27
CA ASP A 528 -11.14 -18.22 -20.35
C ASP A 528 -10.26 -19.38 -20.89
N ASN A 529 -8.93 -19.20 -20.94
CA ASN A 529 -7.99 -20.22 -21.43
C ASN A 529 -7.45 -21.16 -20.34
N ALA A 530 -7.64 -20.88 -19.04
CA ALA A 530 -7.05 -21.67 -17.95
C ALA A 530 -7.45 -23.15 -17.93
N GLN A 531 -8.62 -23.52 -18.46
CA GLN A 531 -9.00 -24.93 -18.61
C GLN A 531 -8.33 -25.58 -19.84
N LEU A 532 -8.17 -24.84 -20.94
CA LEU A 532 -7.49 -25.31 -22.14
C LEU A 532 -6.01 -25.61 -21.87
N LEU A 533 -5.30 -24.65 -21.24
CA LEU A 533 -3.90 -24.80 -20.82
C LEU A 533 -3.70 -25.99 -19.87
N ARG A 534 -4.59 -26.15 -18.87
CA ARG A 534 -4.58 -27.32 -17.98
C ARG A 534 -4.76 -28.62 -18.75
N THR A 535 -5.73 -28.70 -19.66
CA THR A 535 -5.99 -29.91 -20.45
C THR A 535 -4.82 -30.24 -21.39
N GLN A 536 -4.26 -29.25 -22.10
CA GLN A 536 -3.12 -29.43 -23.00
C GLN A 536 -1.86 -29.90 -22.27
N ARG A 537 -1.55 -29.34 -21.08
CA ARG A 537 -0.41 -29.85 -20.27
C ARG A 537 -0.72 -31.24 -19.70
N LEU A 538 -1.98 -31.52 -19.29
CA LEU A 538 -2.41 -32.77 -18.66
C LEU A 538 -2.45 -33.97 -19.62
N GLU A 539 -2.74 -33.76 -20.90
CA GLU A 539 -2.86 -34.81 -21.92
C GLU A 539 -1.61 -35.72 -22.01
N PRO A 540 -0.39 -35.20 -22.26
CA PRO A 540 0.83 -36.03 -22.31
C PRO A 540 1.21 -36.64 -20.95
N ILE A 541 0.84 -36.02 -19.82
CA ILE A 541 0.95 -36.66 -18.49
C ILE A 541 0.12 -37.93 -18.47
N SER A 542 -1.14 -37.81 -18.91
CA SER A 542 -2.14 -38.87 -18.82
C SER A 542 -1.79 -40.05 -19.71
N GLU A 543 -1.13 -39.82 -20.84
CA GLU A 543 -0.67 -40.88 -21.75
C GLU A 543 0.49 -41.66 -21.13
N GLY A 544 1.53 -40.97 -20.62
CA GLY A 544 2.64 -41.62 -19.92
C GLY A 544 2.17 -42.43 -18.70
N ALA A 545 1.30 -41.84 -17.87
CA ALA A 545 0.73 -42.52 -16.71
C ALA A 545 -0.14 -43.73 -17.10
N ARG A 546 -1.00 -43.61 -18.13
CA ARG A 546 -1.79 -44.75 -18.65
C ARG A 546 -0.89 -45.85 -19.20
N ALA A 547 0.17 -45.51 -19.93
CA ALA A 547 1.11 -46.47 -20.52
C ALA A 547 1.91 -47.25 -19.46
N ILE A 548 2.37 -46.59 -18.40
CA ILE A 548 3.05 -47.25 -17.26
C ILE A 548 2.05 -48.09 -16.48
N TRP A 549 0.85 -47.58 -16.19
CA TRP A 549 -0.19 -48.34 -15.47
C TRP A 549 -0.62 -49.59 -16.23
N ALA A 550 -0.74 -49.53 -17.56
CA ALA A 550 -1.07 -50.65 -18.40
C ALA A 550 0.00 -51.78 -18.41
N GLN A 551 1.25 -51.47 -18.03
CA GLN A 551 2.32 -52.46 -17.81
C GLN A 551 2.32 -53.02 -16.37
N LEU A 552 1.82 -52.25 -15.40
CA LEU A 552 1.78 -52.64 -13.98
C LEU A 552 0.55 -53.47 -13.61
N ARG A 553 -0.58 -53.32 -14.32
CA ARG A 553 -1.80 -54.12 -14.07
C ARG A 553 -1.58 -55.58 -14.48
N GLN A 554 -1.65 -56.51 -13.53
CA GLN A 554 -1.83 -57.93 -13.84
C GLN A 554 -3.33 -58.25 -13.90
N GLU A 555 -3.77 -58.86 -14.99
CA GLU A 555 -5.10 -59.49 -15.14
C GLU A 555 -6.27 -58.62 -14.63
N SER A 556 -6.35 -57.39 -15.16
CA SER A 556 -7.39 -56.40 -14.82
C SER A 556 -8.31 -56.11 -16.00
N ASP A 557 -9.62 -56.26 -15.77
CA ASP A 557 -10.70 -55.87 -16.69
C ASP A 557 -10.99 -54.35 -16.67
N VAL A 558 -10.26 -53.58 -15.84
CA VAL A 558 -10.35 -52.12 -15.77
C VAL A 558 -9.41 -51.48 -16.78
N GLU A 559 -9.92 -50.54 -17.57
CA GLU A 559 -9.15 -49.70 -18.50
C GLU A 559 -9.30 -48.22 -18.10
N ILE A 560 -8.20 -47.49 -17.91
CA ILE A 560 -8.25 -46.03 -17.67
C ILE A 560 -8.21 -45.34 -19.03
N SER A 561 -9.34 -44.74 -19.43
CA SER A 561 -9.45 -44.08 -20.74
C SER A 561 -8.98 -42.63 -20.71
N GLU A 562 -9.24 -41.89 -19.63
CA GLU A 562 -8.97 -40.45 -19.51
C GLU A 562 -8.69 -40.05 -18.06
N ILE A 563 -7.69 -39.19 -17.83
CA ILE A 563 -7.44 -38.52 -16.56
C ILE A 563 -7.66 -37.03 -16.81
N ALA A 564 -8.70 -36.45 -16.22
CA ALA A 564 -9.10 -35.06 -16.43
C ALA A 564 -9.17 -34.28 -15.11
N LEU A 565 -8.74 -33.02 -15.16
CA LEU A 565 -8.97 -32.02 -14.11
C LEU A 565 -10.15 -31.16 -14.55
N GLU A 566 -11.32 -31.38 -13.95
CA GLU A 566 -12.58 -30.75 -14.36
C GLU A 566 -13.06 -29.73 -13.31
N GLY A 567 -13.44 -28.54 -13.77
CA GLY A 567 -14.19 -27.55 -12.99
C GLY A 567 -13.31 -26.54 -12.24
N THR A 568 -13.84 -25.34 -12.02
CA THR A 568 -13.09 -24.19 -11.49
C THR A 568 -13.38 -23.92 -10.02
N ARG A 569 -12.38 -23.37 -9.31
CA ARG A 569 -12.45 -22.90 -7.91
C ARG A 569 -13.17 -23.90 -6.98
N THR A 570 -14.39 -23.59 -6.53
CA THR A 570 -15.16 -24.41 -5.57
C THR A 570 -15.85 -25.64 -6.17
N ARG A 571 -15.72 -25.88 -7.48
CA ARG A 571 -16.29 -27.06 -8.18
C ARG A 571 -15.21 -27.95 -8.82
N ARG A 572 -13.94 -27.74 -8.48
CA ARG A 572 -12.80 -28.50 -9.02
C ARG A 572 -12.77 -29.94 -8.52
N LYS A 573 -12.54 -30.89 -9.43
CA LYS A 573 -12.49 -32.34 -9.16
C LYS A 573 -11.55 -33.05 -10.13
N ALA A 574 -10.75 -33.99 -9.61
CA ALA A 574 -10.08 -34.98 -10.45
C ALA A 574 -11.09 -36.02 -10.94
N VAL A 575 -11.06 -36.34 -12.22
CA VAL A 575 -11.99 -37.27 -12.87
C VAL A 575 -11.18 -38.30 -13.67
N LEU A 576 -11.15 -39.54 -13.17
CA LEU A 576 -10.61 -40.68 -13.91
C LEU A 576 -11.76 -41.46 -14.53
N LYS A 577 -11.90 -41.30 -15.85
CA LYS A 577 -12.87 -42.03 -16.66
C LYS A 577 -12.22 -43.33 -17.10
N GLY A 578 -12.95 -44.42 -17.01
CA GLY A 578 -12.47 -45.72 -17.44
C GLY A 578 -13.58 -46.61 -17.99
N ARG A 579 -13.20 -47.83 -18.35
CA ARG A 579 -14.11 -48.91 -18.72
C ARG A 579 -13.90 -50.12 -17.81
N VAL A 580 -14.97 -50.87 -17.59
CA VAL A 580 -14.96 -52.21 -16.99
C VAL A 580 -15.86 -53.07 -17.87
N ASP A 581 -15.38 -54.23 -18.34
CA ASP A 581 -16.05 -55.05 -19.37
C ASP A 581 -16.45 -54.24 -20.62
N GLY A 582 -15.64 -53.24 -20.98
CA GLY A 582 -15.90 -52.29 -22.08
C GLY A 582 -16.97 -51.22 -21.80
N LYS A 583 -17.70 -51.29 -20.67
CA LYS A 583 -18.72 -50.32 -20.26
C LYS A 583 -18.09 -49.14 -19.52
N PRO A 584 -18.51 -47.88 -19.76
CA PRO A 584 -17.94 -46.71 -19.09
C PRO A 584 -18.27 -46.68 -17.59
N ALA A 585 -17.28 -46.38 -16.76
CA ALA A 585 -17.37 -46.28 -15.30
C ALA A 585 -16.38 -45.24 -14.75
N GLY A 586 -16.57 -44.80 -13.49
CA GLY A 586 -15.57 -44.05 -12.75
C GLY A 586 -14.48 -45.00 -12.24
N ALA A 587 -13.26 -44.92 -12.77
CA ALA A 587 -12.22 -45.93 -12.55
C ALA A 587 -11.89 -46.12 -11.06
N LEU A 588 -11.68 -45.00 -10.33
CA LEU A 588 -11.37 -44.97 -8.90
C LEU A 588 -12.33 -45.81 -8.03
N SER A 589 -13.62 -45.89 -8.40
CA SER A 589 -14.64 -46.59 -7.59
C SER A 589 -14.74 -48.10 -7.84
N VAL A 590 -14.00 -48.65 -8.81
CA VAL A 590 -14.06 -50.08 -9.18
C VAL A 590 -12.68 -50.76 -9.11
N MET A 591 -11.59 -49.98 -9.11
CA MET A 591 -10.23 -50.48 -8.95
C MET A 591 -9.98 -51.07 -7.55
N SER A 592 -9.24 -52.17 -7.49
CA SER A 592 -8.68 -52.69 -6.23
C SER A 592 -7.60 -51.77 -5.67
N GLN A 593 -7.31 -51.93 -4.37
CA GLN A 593 -6.19 -51.25 -3.71
C GLN A 593 -4.85 -51.48 -4.42
N GLY A 594 -4.60 -52.65 -5.02
CA GLY A 594 -3.37 -52.92 -5.77
C GLY A 594 -3.26 -52.09 -7.04
N GLU A 595 -4.36 -51.96 -7.79
CA GLU A 595 -4.42 -51.16 -9.03
C GLU A 595 -4.36 -49.65 -8.75
N LEU A 596 -4.93 -49.21 -7.63
CA LEU A 596 -4.79 -47.83 -7.14
C LEU A 596 -3.33 -47.51 -6.79
N HIS A 597 -2.64 -48.41 -6.07
CA HIS A 597 -1.22 -48.24 -5.77
C HIS A 597 -0.35 -48.24 -7.04
N ALA A 598 -0.67 -49.10 -8.02
CA ALA A 598 -0.02 -49.11 -9.33
C ALA A 598 -0.24 -47.79 -10.11
N LEU A 599 -1.41 -47.17 -9.99
CA LEU A 599 -1.72 -45.89 -10.63
C LEU A 599 -0.93 -44.73 -10.00
N ALA A 600 -0.86 -44.66 -8.67
CA ALA A 600 -0.02 -43.66 -7.99
C ALA A 600 1.45 -43.79 -8.37
N LEU A 601 1.96 -45.04 -8.47
CA LEU A 601 3.31 -45.31 -8.95
C LEU A 601 3.49 -44.83 -10.41
N ALA A 602 2.53 -45.12 -11.29
CA ALA A 602 2.58 -44.72 -12.69
C ALA A 602 2.59 -43.19 -12.89
N CYS A 603 1.82 -42.43 -12.10
CA CYS A 603 1.84 -40.97 -12.12
C CYS A 603 3.18 -40.39 -11.62
N SER A 604 3.88 -41.08 -10.72
CA SER A 604 5.14 -40.62 -10.11
C SER A 604 6.39 -41.01 -10.91
N CYS A 605 6.41 -42.17 -11.56
CA CYS A 605 7.57 -42.67 -12.34
C CYS A 605 7.82 -41.91 -13.67
N ARG A 606 7.21 -40.75 -13.86
CA ARG A 606 7.14 -40.01 -15.14
C ARG A 606 8.47 -39.45 -15.64
N GLY A 607 9.46 -39.24 -14.77
CA GLY A 607 10.72 -38.55 -15.08
C GLY A 607 11.82 -39.38 -15.75
N ARG A 608 11.52 -40.30 -16.68
CA ARG A 608 12.54 -41.01 -17.49
C ARG A 608 12.07 -41.35 -18.91
N PRO A 609 12.80 -40.93 -19.95
CA PRO A 609 12.83 -41.65 -21.22
C PRO A 609 13.23 -43.12 -21.00
N GLN A 610 12.63 -44.04 -21.75
CA GLN A 610 12.96 -45.45 -21.65
C GLN A 610 14.38 -45.67 -22.22
N PRO A 611 15.37 -46.14 -21.42
CA PRO A 611 16.73 -46.32 -21.93
C PRO A 611 16.72 -47.36 -23.06
N PRO A 612 17.45 -47.13 -24.16
CA PRO A 612 17.37 -47.98 -25.34
C PRO A 612 17.70 -49.43 -24.97
N ALA A 613 16.77 -50.34 -25.27
CA ALA A 613 16.79 -51.72 -24.80
C ALA A 613 17.98 -52.50 -25.35
N ARG A 614 19.12 -52.44 -24.65
CA ARG A 614 20.30 -53.27 -24.95
C ARG A 614 19.95 -54.74 -24.69
N SER A 615 19.62 -55.44 -25.77
CA SER A 615 19.38 -56.88 -25.81
C SER A 615 20.67 -57.65 -25.44
N GLY A 616 20.92 -57.78 -24.14
CA GLY A 616 22.12 -58.38 -23.56
C GLY A 616 21.78 -59.22 -22.34
N SER A 617 21.23 -60.42 -22.56
CA SER A 617 20.86 -61.35 -21.50
C SER A 617 22.08 -62.03 -20.87
N SER A 618 22.83 -61.30 -20.05
CA SER A 618 23.91 -61.85 -19.22
C SER A 618 23.40 -62.19 -17.81
N CYS A 619 23.00 -63.45 -17.60
CA CYS A 619 22.74 -63.97 -16.25
C CYS A 619 24.04 -64.12 -15.45
N SER A 620 24.52 -63.01 -14.86
CA SER A 620 25.54 -63.02 -13.82
C SER A 620 24.88 -63.25 -12.45
N THR A 621 24.89 -64.50 -11.98
CA THR A 621 24.29 -64.92 -10.70
C THR A 621 25.03 -64.32 -9.50
N THR A 622 24.76 -63.04 -9.22
CA THR A 622 25.24 -62.36 -8.02
C THR A 622 24.48 -62.91 -6.81
N PRO A 623 25.16 -63.39 -5.75
CA PRO A 623 24.49 -64.05 -4.63
C PRO A 623 23.61 -63.07 -3.86
N SER A 624 22.42 -63.51 -3.47
CA SER A 624 21.47 -62.71 -2.70
C SER A 624 22.03 -62.39 -1.31
N ARG A 625 22.47 -61.14 -1.11
CA ARG A 625 22.91 -60.63 0.20
C ARG A 625 21.71 -60.53 1.15
N ARG A 626 21.39 -61.64 1.81
CA ARG A 626 20.36 -61.75 2.84
C ARG A 626 20.73 -60.82 4.01
N TRP A 627 19.98 -59.73 4.18
CA TRP A 627 20.17 -58.76 5.25
C TRP A 627 20.07 -59.43 6.63
N THR A 628 21.15 -59.36 7.40
CA THR A 628 21.23 -59.85 8.79
C THR A 628 21.20 -58.67 9.76
N PRO A 629 20.27 -58.64 10.74
CA PRO A 629 20.26 -57.61 11.76
C PRO A 629 21.49 -57.69 12.68
N PRO A 630 21.90 -56.58 13.32
CA PRO A 630 22.92 -56.61 14.36
C PRO A 630 22.47 -57.54 15.51
N ARG A 631 23.40 -58.36 16.03
CA ARG A 631 23.14 -59.24 17.18
C ARG A 631 23.17 -58.43 18.48
N SER A 632 22.11 -58.50 19.28
CA SER A 632 22.18 -58.10 20.69
C SER A 632 22.93 -59.16 21.50
N THR A 633 24.06 -58.78 22.09
CA THR A 633 24.85 -59.66 22.96
C THR A 633 24.40 -59.54 24.41
N ALA A 634 23.31 -60.22 24.76
CA ALA A 634 22.88 -60.42 26.15
C ALA A 634 22.26 -61.82 26.32
N SER A 635 22.99 -62.76 26.94
CA SER A 635 22.50 -64.13 27.22
C SER A 635 23.29 -64.82 28.35
N SER A 636 22.95 -64.49 29.59
CA SER A 636 23.08 -65.35 30.79
C SER A 636 22.33 -64.63 31.93
N MET A 637 21.58 -65.27 32.84
CA MET A 637 21.43 -66.71 33.14
C MET A 637 19.94 -67.08 33.20
N TYR A 638 19.57 -68.28 32.76
CA TYR A 638 18.98 -69.35 33.59
C TYR A 638 18.61 -70.56 32.71
N SER A 639 18.66 -71.77 33.29
CA SER A 639 18.39 -73.05 32.61
C SER A 639 17.78 -74.06 33.61
N PRO A 640 17.19 -75.20 33.20
CA PRO A 640 15.74 -75.22 32.98
C PRO A 640 15.02 -76.37 33.69
N ILE A 641 13.73 -76.20 33.99
CA ILE A 641 12.83 -77.28 34.47
C ILE A 641 11.48 -77.20 33.75
N SER A 642 10.89 -78.36 33.46
CA SER A 642 9.56 -78.56 32.84
C SER A 642 8.94 -79.85 33.41
N PRO A 643 7.65 -80.16 33.19
CA PRO A 643 6.49 -79.31 33.54
C PRO A 643 5.33 -80.11 34.21
N ARG A 644 4.24 -79.42 34.62
CA ARG A 644 2.90 -79.96 35.02
C ARG A 644 2.83 -80.74 36.36
N PRO A 645 1.62 -81.06 36.89
CA PRO A 645 0.40 -80.24 37.03
C PRO A 645 -0.23 -80.30 38.46
N GLY A 646 -1.17 -79.42 38.83
CA GLY A 646 -1.90 -79.52 40.10
C GLY A 646 -3.13 -78.59 40.23
N ARG A 647 -4.18 -79.03 40.94
CA ARG A 647 -5.48 -78.34 41.10
C ARG A 647 -5.68 -77.75 42.52
N SER A 648 -6.45 -76.65 42.58
CA SER A 648 -7.51 -76.30 43.58
C SER A 648 -7.25 -76.25 45.10
N SER A 649 -7.95 -75.29 45.75
CA SER A 649 -8.27 -75.18 47.20
C SER A 649 -7.09 -74.96 48.19
N SER A 650 -7.23 -74.22 49.30
CA SER A 650 -8.34 -73.36 49.80
C SER A 650 -7.85 -72.37 50.89
N SER A 651 -8.66 -71.36 51.20
CA SER A 651 -8.57 -70.46 52.38
C SER A 651 -8.79 -71.24 53.73
N PRO A 652 -8.72 -70.67 54.97
CA PRO A 652 -9.19 -69.33 55.39
C PRO A 652 -8.48 -68.59 56.58
N THR A 653 -8.94 -67.35 56.89
CA THR A 653 -9.08 -66.65 58.23
C THR A 653 -7.93 -66.63 59.28
N THR A 654 -7.65 -65.60 60.11
CA THR A 654 -8.04 -64.16 60.34
C THR A 654 -6.90 -63.52 61.24
N THR A 655 -6.95 -62.50 62.13
CA THR A 655 -7.99 -61.68 62.82
C THR A 655 -7.40 -60.40 63.46
N GLY A 656 -8.07 -59.25 63.36
CA GLY A 656 -7.84 -58.04 64.20
C GLY A 656 -6.60 -57.17 63.87
N SER A 657 -6.48 -55.89 64.26
CA SER A 657 -7.35 -55.05 65.12
C SER A 657 -7.23 -53.53 64.82
N HIS A 658 -8.24 -52.75 65.22
CA HIS A 658 -8.30 -51.27 65.26
C HIS A 658 -8.10 -50.77 66.73
N PRO A 659 -8.14 -49.46 67.13
CA PRO A 659 -8.69 -48.26 66.44
C PRO A 659 -7.91 -46.90 66.62
N ARG A 660 -8.48 -45.81 66.05
CA ARG A 660 -8.26 -44.35 66.38
C ARG A 660 -6.85 -43.76 66.12
N SER A 661 -6.63 -42.45 65.90
CA SER A 661 -7.41 -41.27 65.42
C SER A 661 -6.44 -40.06 65.34
N GLY A 662 -6.60 -38.98 64.55
CA GLY A 662 -7.63 -38.51 63.62
C GLY A 662 -7.37 -37.03 63.21
N SER A 663 -8.39 -36.30 62.70
CA SER A 663 -8.35 -34.87 62.25
C SER A 663 -7.57 -34.58 60.93
N SER A 664 -7.81 -33.50 60.17
CA SER A 664 -9.05 -32.74 59.89
C SER A 664 -8.89 -31.79 58.69
N ARG A 665 -10.03 -31.43 58.02
CA ARG A 665 -10.24 -30.25 57.13
C ARG A 665 -9.43 -30.20 55.80
N SER A 666 -9.90 -29.56 54.73
CA SER A 666 -11.19 -28.90 54.46
C SER A 666 -11.65 -29.06 52.99
N ARG A 667 -12.95 -28.88 52.75
CA ARG A 667 -13.55 -28.41 51.49
C ARG A 667 -14.56 -27.31 51.84
N HIS A 668 -14.74 -26.33 50.96
CA HIS A 668 -15.93 -25.47 50.96
C HIS A 668 -16.48 -25.33 49.53
N THR A 669 -17.77 -25.02 49.43
CA THR A 669 -18.59 -24.98 48.22
C THR A 669 -19.61 -23.83 48.32
N SER A 670 -20.39 -23.59 47.24
CA SER A 670 -21.47 -22.58 47.10
C SER A 670 -20.98 -21.12 46.92
N SER A 671 -21.66 -20.19 46.23
CA SER A 671 -22.74 -20.20 45.21
C SER A 671 -22.77 -18.81 44.51
N ARG A 672 -23.69 -18.36 43.62
CA ARG A 672 -25.02 -18.82 43.15
C ARG A 672 -25.37 -18.19 41.77
N SER A 673 -26.36 -18.75 41.06
CA SER A 673 -27.00 -18.21 39.83
C SER A 673 -28.21 -17.29 40.16
N PRO A 674 -29.04 -16.80 39.19
CA PRO A 674 -28.89 -16.66 37.72
C PRO A 674 -29.34 -15.28 37.15
N ALA A 675 -29.14 -15.01 35.84
CA ALA A 675 -29.98 -14.08 35.06
C ALA A 675 -29.90 -14.26 33.52
N ARG A 676 -31.04 -14.05 32.86
CA ARG A 676 -31.31 -13.66 31.45
C ARG A 676 -32.53 -12.70 31.51
N PRO A 677 -32.92 -11.93 30.49
CA PRO A 677 -32.71 -12.13 29.05
C PRO A 677 -31.97 -10.91 28.42
N ASP A 678 -32.16 -10.38 27.21
CA ASP A 678 -33.06 -10.68 26.07
C ASP A 678 -32.48 -10.15 24.72
N ARG A 679 -33.33 -9.99 23.70
CA ARG A 679 -33.10 -9.26 22.45
C ARG A 679 -34.07 -8.08 22.29
N SER A 680 -33.61 -7.02 21.65
CA SER A 680 -34.46 -6.01 21.01
C SER A 680 -33.88 -5.59 19.65
N SER A 681 -34.77 -5.15 18.76
CA SER A 681 -34.47 -4.75 17.38
C SER A 681 -34.45 -3.23 17.24
N TRP A 682 -33.50 -2.73 16.45
CA TRP A 682 -33.63 -1.57 15.56
C TRP A 682 -32.84 -1.87 14.28
#